data_AF-A0A0J1HGY0-F1
#
_entry.id   AF-A0A0J1HGY0-F1
#
_cell.length_a   1.000
_cell.length_b   1.000
_cell.length_c   1.000
_cell.angle_alpha   90.00
_cell.angle_beta   90.00
_cell.angle_gamma   90.00
#
_symmetry.space_group_name_H-M   'P 1'
#
loop_
_entity.id
_entity.type
_entity.pdbx_description
1 polymer ?
#
loop_
_entity_poly.entity_id
_entity_poly.type
_entity_poly.pdbx_seq_one_letter_code
_entity_poly.pdbx_strand_id
1 'polypeptide(L)'
;MRSYLGYCFLTAFALLLTACGGGGGETPNPVAAPATPVTTDFRVSVDLPDQMTLAQQHSLSLLPQAYANAVKDLTEQNFAAVWLDDKGKVLESIELTDWQTNGEGIYTFTGDTKPRVNAVLLIDPAGIPEFTLGEALPEGLYMTPLASERLTVTLETSMTYYALTKRIVKDGNWGVFTEVFTDAPQGKVLFALQDINNMALDIRDTLFPQIGLEGMTLKDLMQLSIVKSMTDGRIERFYTEQDAALADIKAILNDGYWQVAAGSSNNGTVLMSDRTSYNGSQTEVAEFRWKKSGNEDINLSEFFTYLSGSTAFGTEDVTHQVLTSQGWTGLFSYLKVILATQRTAMLTDAGLTKDDKSGISLEANVYSLSGKRIHDFLSSRENHFMTRYIKNTATFDENASGFYFTWRPEKETYLLCDTTNDKDTCRVYSTQLPDTAFTSLDELITAQANAGPEFESVNGFKLSDNVVVEIIDDGLFTVRYWSNIAVDEWVVQEQGVWSPVTVAGKQMIRFDVPDVIKQLSDNYRFNSLALFLVVDRGFVNIGETLLDGEQFHYSGFDNDAKDQIFAAATRDNLPAFDNCIFGNTALANEDLFLNAVTECGGDEHFTTQGVSDLVDKTLVQIAEDGEITAQILRSDNTWEFYRHTEPVSGSNRSWTLLDNSYLKVLENADTPDSFEYWAKTNYDYALRVMAIKQYIHPDNGQPEETVITNFMAREYQADQLAACTTNDSGWDQTTTTPMVKKTQEEYQTQAASCKQAWYGRVPRFTEALLVGQTGNLSDDKALTFASDSSRYLKLTDNFSGDYFLGSYVDSDGCGFNFDIRWKLEDDGTLYYEAIDGSMKERIQLSDTDGLKLAIKAFNHQTRWETDDTLLYGDNEGEIWSDIVTLIDASEVPDVVPIEAPETPPPAEGEPPAEPTGPPAGTILNDGQTCAFTEQPAA
;
A
#
# COMPACT_ATOMS: atom_id res chain seq x y z
N MET A 1 -0.55 21.47 -73.02
CA MET A 1 -0.14 22.60 -73.91
C MET A 1 0.55 23.64 -73.04
N ARG A 2 1.88 23.76 -73.19
CA ARG A 2 2.80 24.83 -72.74
C ARG A 2 2.68 25.24 -71.24
N SER A 3 3.46 24.73 -70.29
CA SER A 3 4.90 24.42 -70.31
C SER A 3 5.26 23.30 -69.33
N TYR A 4 6.00 22.29 -69.80
CA TYR A 4 6.58 21.14 -69.11
C TYR A 4 8.04 21.00 -69.62
N LEU A 5 8.95 20.44 -68.82
CA LEU A 5 10.30 19.91 -69.14
C LEU A 5 11.50 20.87 -69.25
N GLY A 6 12.45 20.67 -68.33
CA GLY A 6 13.86 21.12 -68.36
C GLY A 6 14.26 21.71 -67.00
N TYR A 7 14.99 21.06 -66.09
CA TYR A 7 16.01 20.03 -66.24
C TYR A 7 16.18 19.24 -64.92
N CYS A 8 15.86 17.95 -64.93
CA CYS A 8 16.72 16.97 -64.26
C CYS A 8 17.90 16.74 -65.21
N PHE A 9 19.13 17.06 -64.79
CA PHE A 9 20.41 16.41 -65.14
C PHE A 9 21.57 17.36 -64.83
N LEU A 10 22.15 17.20 -63.63
CA LEU A 10 23.60 17.20 -63.39
C LEU A 10 23.85 16.76 -61.93
N THR A 11 23.40 15.55 -61.61
CA THR A 11 24.15 14.69 -60.68
C THR A 11 25.36 14.13 -61.42
N ALA A 12 26.45 13.90 -60.68
CA ALA A 12 27.71 13.25 -61.08
C ALA A 12 28.84 14.20 -61.54
N PHE A 13 29.45 14.92 -60.59
CA PHE A 13 30.92 15.08 -60.48
C PHE A 13 31.30 15.74 -59.13
N ALA A 14 31.04 15.05 -58.02
CA ALA A 14 31.71 15.36 -56.73
C ALA A 14 31.75 14.18 -55.74
N LEU A 15 31.39 12.97 -56.18
CA LEU A 15 31.81 11.73 -55.51
C LEU A 15 32.76 11.01 -56.46
N LEU A 16 34.06 11.29 -56.29
CA LEU A 16 35.16 10.32 -56.32
C LEU A 16 36.51 11.05 -56.25
N LEU A 17 37.38 10.55 -55.35
CA LEU A 17 38.79 10.88 -55.09
C LEU A 17 38.97 12.03 -54.07
N THR A 18 39.53 11.84 -52.87
CA THR A 18 40.54 10.87 -52.41
C THR A 18 40.49 10.64 -50.90
N ALA A 19 40.57 9.38 -50.47
CA ALA A 19 41.19 9.02 -49.20
C ALA A 19 42.72 9.17 -49.29
N CYS A 20 43.35 9.35 -48.12
CA CYS A 20 44.78 9.41 -47.77
C CYS A 20 45.43 10.81 -47.66
N GLY A 21 45.89 11.14 -46.44
CA GLY A 21 46.99 12.07 -46.19
C GLY A 21 46.63 13.24 -45.27
N GLY A 22 47.10 13.20 -44.02
CA GLY A 22 46.93 14.29 -43.06
C GLY A 22 47.78 15.54 -43.34
N GLY A 23 47.51 16.61 -42.59
CA GLY A 23 48.39 17.76 -42.46
C GLY A 23 47.67 19.10 -42.37
N GLY A 24 47.49 19.56 -41.13
CA GLY A 24 47.34 20.94 -40.62
C GLY A 24 47.10 22.13 -41.55
N GLY A 25 46.12 22.93 -41.15
CA GLY A 25 45.95 24.32 -41.59
C GLY A 25 44.63 24.89 -41.08
N GLU A 26 44.58 25.29 -39.81
CA GLU A 26 43.46 26.04 -39.23
C GLU A 26 43.23 27.33 -40.03
N THR A 27 42.14 27.38 -40.79
CA THR A 27 41.43 28.62 -41.04
C THR A 27 40.30 28.69 -40.03
N PRO A 28 40.21 29.73 -39.17
CA PRO A 28 39.08 29.88 -38.28
C PRO A 28 37.82 29.99 -39.15
N ASN A 29 36.88 29.07 -38.97
CA ASN A 29 35.53 29.32 -39.43
C ASN A 29 35.07 30.64 -38.79
N PRO A 30 34.47 31.56 -39.56
CA PRO A 30 33.94 32.79 -39.00
C PRO A 30 32.96 32.41 -37.89
N VAL A 31 33.25 32.94 -36.69
CA VAL A 31 32.37 32.87 -35.52
C VAL A 31 30.97 33.24 -35.99
N ALA A 32 30.05 32.29 -35.90
CA ALA A 32 28.64 32.57 -36.12
C ALA A 32 28.26 33.73 -35.20
N ALA A 33 27.66 34.78 -35.76
CA ALA A 33 27.09 35.86 -34.97
C ALA A 33 26.22 35.26 -33.85
N PRO A 34 26.15 35.88 -32.66
CA PRO A 34 25.20 35.43 -31.63
C PRO A 34 23.83 35.34 -32.28
N ALA A 35 23.20 34.16 -32.15
CA ALA A 35 21.85 33.96 -32.64
C ALA A 35 20.99 35.11 -32.14
N THR A 36 20.21 35.72 -33.02
CA THR A 36 19.22 36.73 -32.61
C THR A 36 18.36 36.08 -31.53
N PRO A 37 18.09 36.75 -30.39
CA PRO A 37 17.18 36.22 -29.39
C PRO A 37 15.87 35.86 -30.10
N VAL A 38 15.46 34.60 -29.97
CA VAL A 38 14.16 34.15 -30.44
C VAL A 38 13.25 34.27 -29.24
N THR A 39 12.35 35.25 -29.32
CA THR A 39 11.33 35.50 -28.32
C THR A 39 10.13 34.58 -28.61
N THR A 40 9.66 33.84 -27.61
CA THR A 40 8.56 32.88 -27.73
C THR A 40 7.50 33.16 -26.68
N ASP A 41 6.23 33.13 -27.09
CA ASP A 41 5.09 33.23 -26.18
C ASP A 41 4.78 31.84 -25.63
N PHE A 42 4.79 31.70 -24.31
CA PHE A 42 4.45 30.46 -23.62
C PHE A 42 3.08 30.60 -22.95
N ARG A 43 2.22 29.61 -23.12
CA ARG A 43 0.97 29.41 -22.38
C ARG A 43 1.15 28.23 -21.44
N VAL A 44 1.05 28.49 -20.14
CA VAL A 44 1.30 27.52 -19.07
C VAL A 44 0.02 27.32 -18.26
N SER A 45 -0.41 26.06 -18.14
CA SER A 45 -1.41 25.66 -17.16
C SER A 45 -0.70 25.10 -15.93
N VAL A 46 -1.08 25.54 -14.73
CA VAL A 46 -0.51 25.08 -13.46
C VAL A 46 -1.60 24.36 -12.68
N ASP A 47 -1.48 23.04 -12.59
CA ASP A 47 -2.49 22.16 -11.98
C ASP A 47 -1.83 21.31 -10.90
N LEU A 48 -1.99 21.74 -9.64
CA LEU A 48 -1.29 21.17 -8.49
C LEU A 48 -2.29 20.63 -7.46
N PRO A 49 -2.00 19.52 -6.77
CA PRO A 49 -2.86 19.00 -5.70
C PRO A 49 -3.05 20.01 -4.55
N ASP A 50 -4.30 20.38 -4.24
CA ASP A 50 -4.63 21.35 -3.16
C ASP A 50 -4.26 20.88 -1.76
N GLN A 51 -4.27 19.56 -1.62
CA GLN A 51 -4.04 18.89 -0.37
C GLN A 51 -2.60 19.14 0.09
N MET A 52 -1.67 19.37 -0.84
CA MET A 52 -0.29 19.69 -0.50
C MET A 52 -0.20 21.06 0.18
N THR A 53 0.63 21.15 1.23
CA THR A 53 0.82 22.40 1.96
C THR A 53 1.53 23.42 1.06
N LEU A 54 0.75 24.25 0.37
CA LEU A 54 1.21 25.53 -0.18
C LEU A 54 1.38 26.43 1.04
N ALA A 55 2.60 26.93 1.32
CA ALA A 55 2.84 27.59 2.60
C ALA A 55 1.81 28.72 2.83
N GLN A 56 1.02 28.55 3.91
CA GLN A 56 -0.12 29.36 4.34
C GLN A 56 -1.43 29.24 3.54
N GLN A 57 -2.14 28.12 3.69
CA GLN A 57 -3.60 28.14 3.80
C GLN A 57 -4.11 26.89 4.52
N HIS A 58 -4.52 27.06 5.80
CA HIS A 58 -5.34 26.07 6.49
C HIS A 58 -6.81 26.41 6.23
N SER A 59 -7.46 25.68 5.32
CA SER A 59 -8.91 25.56 5.31
C SER A 59 -9.28 24.08 5.30
N LEU A 60 -9.95 23.65 6.36
CA LEU A 60 -10.50 22.30 6.52
C LEU A 60 -11.53 22.03 5.41
N SER A 61 -11.21 21.11 4.51
CA SER A 61 -12.17 20.45 3.62
C SER A 61 -12.53 19.09 4.24
N LEU A 62 -13.83 18.82 4.41
CA LEU A 62 -14.37 17.58 5.01
C LEU A 62 -14.63 16.46 3.99
N LEU A 63 -14.07 16.58 2.78
CA LEU A 63 -14.13 15.55 1.75
C LEU A 63 -12.73 15.43 1.11
N PRO A 64 -12.16 14.21 0.98
CA PRO A 64 -10.97 14.01 0.18
C PRO A 64 -11.32 14.34 -1.27
N GLN A 65 -10.76 15.43 -1.78
CA GLN A 65 -10.92 15.82 -3.17
C GLN A 65 -9.80 15.15 -3.96
N ALA A 66 -10.13 14.14 -4.77
CA ALA A 66 -9.18 13.39 -5.59
C ALA A 66 -8.52 14.21 -6.73
N TYR A 67 -8.57 15.54 -6.68
CA TYR A 67 -8.25 16.42 -7.80
C TYR A 67 -7.17 17.43 -7.43
N ALA A 68 -6.38 17.80 -8.44
CA ALA A 68 -5.56 19.00 -8.41
C ALA A 68 -6.44 20.23 -8.70
N ASN A 69 -6.14 21.37 -8.06
CA ASN A 69 -6.71 22.63 -8.49
C ASN A 69 -5.67 23.47 -9.23
N ALA A 70 -6.19 24.26 -10.15
CA ALA A 70 -5.60 25.44 -10.72
C ALA A 70 -5.16 26.31 -9.57
N VAL A 71 -3.87 26.57 -9.47
CA VAL A 71 -3.39 27.63 -8.59
C VAL A 71 -3.72 28.93 -9.30
N LYS A 72 -4.81 29.61 -8.90
CA LYS A 72 -5.37 30.76 -9.63
C LYS A 72 -4.70 32.09 -9.32
N ASP A 73 -4.09 32.21 -8.16
CA ASP A 73 -3.60 33.48 -7.61
C ASP A 73 -2.07 33.66 -7.72
N LEU A 74 -1.41 32.92 -8.60
CA LEU A 74 0.01 33.15 -8.86
C LEU A 74 0.23 34.51 -9.52
N THR A 75 1.28 35.18 -9.08
CA THR A 75 1.79 36.42 -9.66
C THR A 75 3.07 36.15 -10.43
N GLU A 76 3.53 37.12 -11.21
CA GLU A 76 4.84 37.06 -11.90
C GLU A 76 5.99 36.62 -10.98
N GLN A 77 5.96 37.01 -9.69
CA GLN A 77 7.02 36.69 -8.72
C GLN A 77 7.13 35.20 -8.38
N ASN A 78 6.05 34.44 -8.61
CA ASN A 78 6.01 33.00 -8.36
C ASN A 78 6.71 32.18 -9.47
N PHE A 79 7.10 32.83 -10.56
CA PHE A 79 7.73 32.19 -11.71
C PHE A 79 9.18 32.65 -11.85
N ALA A 80 10.05 31.70 -12.16
CA ALA A 80 11.39 31.99 -12.66
C ALA A 80 11.70 31.03 -13.80
N ALA A 81 12.52 31.44 -14.75
CA ALA A 81 13.00 30.54 -15.79
C ALA A 81 14.53 30.52 -15.79
N VAL A 82 15.11 29.35 -16.04
CA VAL A 82 16.57 29.14 -16.00
C VAL A 82 17.05 28.29 -17.16
N TRP A 83 18.30 28.52 -17.56
CA TRP A 83 19.04 27.62 -18.43
C TRP A 83 19.83 26.61 -17.62
N LEU A 84 19.82 25.36 -18.07
CA LEU A 84 20.72 24.31 -17.60
C LEU A 84 21.90 24.13 -18.55
N ASP A 85 23.10 23.93 -17.98
CA ASP A 85 24.33 23.63 -18.71
C ASP A 85 24.39 22.17 -19.21
N ASP A 86 25.50 21.79 -19.84
CA ASP A 86 25.75 20.44 -20.35
C ASP A 86 25.85 19.36 -19.27
N LYS A 87 25.85 19.76 -17.99
CA LYS A 87 25.90 18.91 -16.79
C LYS A 87 24.63 19.00 -15.95
N GLY A 88 23.58 19.65 -16.46
CA GLY A 88 22.30 19.79 -15.77
C GLY A 88 22.32 20.77 -14.58
N LYS A 89 23.32 21.65 -14.49
CA LYS A 89 23.42 22.69 -13.46
C LYS A 89 22.88 24.02 -13.98
N VAL A 90 22.36 24.85 -13.08
CA VAL A 90 21.82 26.17 -13.41
C VAL A 90 22.93 27.06 -13.95
N LEU A 91 22.80 27.49 -15.21
CA LEU A 91 23.78 28.32 -15.91
C LEU A 91 23.48 29.82 -15.72
N GLU A 92 22.26 30.23 -16.04
CA GLU A 92 21.78 31.62 -15.97
C GLU A 92 20.24 31.66 -15.93
N SER A 93 19.68 32.81 -15.54
CA SER A 93 18.24 33.06 -15.58
C SER A 93 17.78 33.51 -16.98
N ILE A 94 16.56 33.14 -17.34
CA ILE A 94 15.84 33.61 -18.53
C ILE A 94 14.93 34.75 -18.10
N GLU A 95 14.99 35.88 -18.80
CA GLU A 95 14.07 36.99 -18.57
C GLU A 95 12.67 36.62 -19.07
N LEU A 96 11.67 36.78 -18.20
CA LEU A 96 10.26 36.63 -18.51
C LEU A 96 9.63 38.02 -18.60
N THR A 97 8.99 38.33 -19.72
CA THR A 97 8.29 39.59 -19.96
C THR A 97 6.84 39.36 -20.34
N ASP A 98 6.06 40.44 -20.46
CA ASP A 98 4.66 40.41 -20.93
C ASP A 98 3.77 39.41 -20.17
N TRP A 99 4.02 39.22 -18.88
CA TRP A 99 3.24 38.32 -18.03
C TRP A 99 1.76 38.75 -18.00
N GLN A 100 0.88 37.78 -18.20
CA GLN A 100 -0.56 37.93 -18.13
C GLN A 100 -1.17 36.70 -17.46
N THR A 101 -2.12 36.94 -16.55
CA THR A 101 -3.05 35.91 -16.10
C THR A 101 -4.27 35.94 -17.01
N ASN A 102 -4.65 34.77 -17.53
CA ASN A 102 -5.87 34.60 -18.30
C ASN A 102 -7.05 34.16 -17.40
N GLY A 103 -6.83 34.10 -16.08
CA GLY A 103 -7.73 33.47 -15.12
C GLY A 103 -7.53 31.95 -15.03
N GLU A 104 -8.14 31.33 -14.01
CA GLU A 104 -8.39 29.87 -13.99
C GLU A 104 -7.12 28.99 -14.10
N GLY A 105 -5.98 29.46 -13.56
CA GLY A 105 -4.71 28.71 -13.54
C GLY A 105 -3.91 28.76 -14.85
N ILE A 106 -4.34 29.61 -15.81
CA ILE A 106 -3.66 29.77 -17.09
C ILE A 106 -2.84 31.07 -17.09
N TYR A 107 -1.55 30.92 -17.34
CA TYR A 107 -0.57 32.00 -17.37
C TYR A 107 0.06 32.10 -18.76
N THR A 108 0.28 33.32 -19.22
CA THR A 108 1.03 33.58 -20.45
C THR A 108 2.17 34.53 -20.18
N PHE A 109 3.33 34.23 -20.73
CA PHE A 109 4.50 35.10 -20.64
C PHE A 109 5.39 34.90 -21.87
N THR A 110 6.20 35.92 -22.13
CA THR A 110 7.17 35.96 -23.20
C THR A 110 8.54 35.61 -22.64
N GLY A 111 9.21 34.60 -23.19
CA GLY A 111 10.57 34.24 -22.81
C GLY A 111 11.56 34.49 -23.95
N ASP A 112 12.75 34.97 -23.61
CA ASP A 112 13.88 35.11 -24.56
C ASP A 112 14.58 33.76 -24.84
N THR A 113 13.77 32.77 -25.18
CA THR A 113 14.19 31.42 -25.52
C THR A 113 13.24 30.80 -26.54
N LYS A 114 13.76 29.89 -27.36
CA LYS A 114 12.95 29.01 -28.21
C LYS A 114 12.62 27.70 -27.47
N PRO A 115 11.60 26.94 -27.89
CA PRO A 115 11.25 25.67 -27.26
C PRO A 115 12.44 24.69 -27.18
N ARG A 116 12.83 24.29 -25.96
CA ARG A 116 13.98 23.44 -25.63
C ARG A 116 13.82 22.71 -24.30
N VAL A 117 14.47 21.55 -24.17
CA VAL A 117 14.42 20.71 -22.97
C VAL A 117 15.31 21.18 -21.81
N ASN A 118 16.29 22.06 -22.06
CA ASN A 118 17.23 22.56 -21.03
C ASN A 118 16.95 24.02 -20.60
N ALA A 119 15.87 24.61 -21.12
CA ALA A 119 15.26 25.80 -20.55
C ALA A 119 14.13 25.33 -19.64
N VAL A 120 14.08 25.79 -18.39
CA VAL A 120 13.20 25.24 -17.37
C VAL A 120 12.40 26.36 -16.73
N LEU A 121 11.09 26.18 -16.64
CA LEU A 121 10.24 27.00 -15.80
C LEU A 121 10.24 26.43 -14.39
N LEU A 122 10.49 27.28 -13.41
CA LEU A 122 10.43 27.00 -11.97
C LEU A 122 9.25 27.76 -11.38
N ILE A 123 8.45 27.08 -10.57
CA ILE A 123 7.28 27.64 -9.91
C ILE A 123 7.37 27.36 -8.42
N ASP A 124 7.25 28.42 -7.62
CA ASP A 124 7.02 28.35 -6.19
C ASP A 124 5.64 28.96 -5.89
N PRO A 125 4.61 28.13 -5.68
CA PRO A 125 3.28 28.63 -5.37
C PRO A 125 3.21 29.43 -4.06
N ALA A 126 4.15 29.21 -3.14
CA ALA A 126 4.16 29.81 -1.81
C ALA A 126 5.06 31.06 -1.73
N GLY A 127 5.86 31.33 -2.76
CA GLY A 127 6.91 32.33 -2.67
C GLY A 127 7.61 32.64 -3.99
N ILE A 128 8.87 33.02 -3.88
CA ILE A 128 9.72 33.35 -5.02
C ILE A 128 10.64 32.14 -5.24
N PRO A 129 10.70 31.57 -6.45
CA PRO A 129 11.63 30.49 -6.76
C PRO A 129 13.08 30.84 -6.40
N GLU A 130 13.65 30.13 -5.41
CA GLU A 130 15.05 30.31 -5.02
C GLU A 130 15.95 29.25 -5.69
N PHE A 131 16.98 29.70 -6.42
CA PHE A 131 17.96 28.83 -7.08
C PHE A 131 19.37 29.44 -7.03
N THR A 132 20.38 28.59 -7.22
CA THR A 132 21.80 29.00 -7.18
C THR A 132 22.52 28.65 -8.48
N LEU A 133 23.22 29.62 -9.08
CA LEU A 133 24.03 29.41 -10.27
C LEU A 133 25.17 28.41 -10.00
N GLY A 134 25.38 27.48 -10.92
CA GLY A 134 26.38 26.42 -10.84
C GLY A 134 25.96 25.19 -10.01
N GLU A 135 24.79 25.23 -9.39
CA GLU A 135 24.23 24.12 -8.61
C GLU A 135 23.13 23.37 -9.38
N ALA A 136 22.74 22.21 -8.86
CA ALA A 136 21.58 21.48 -9.38
C ALA A 136 20.29 22.26 -9.15
N LEU A 137 19.22 21.88 -9.86
CA LEU A 137 17.89 22.42 -9.57
C LEU A 137 17.50 22.16 -8.11
N PRO A 138 16.87 23.13 -7.44
CA PRO A 138 16.48 23.01 -6.04
C PRO A 138 15.40 21.93 -5.86
N GLU A 139 15.46 21.25 -4.71
CA GLU A 139 14.39 20.36 -4.25
C GLU A 139 13.19 21.19 -3.78
N GLY A 140 11.98 20.80 -4.17
CA GLY A 140 10.74 21.38 -3.65
C GLY A 140 10.09 22.47 -4.52
N LEU A 141 10.67 22.79 -5.69
CA LEU A 141 10.01 23.63 -6.69
C LEU A 141 9.28 22.79 -7.73
N TYR A 142 8.13 23.27 -8.20
CA TYR A 142 7.47 22.68 -9.36
C TYR A 142 8.18 23.13 -10.63
N MET A 143 8.23 22.24 -11.63
CA MET A 143 9.04 22.52 -12.82
C MET A 143 8.55 21.79 -14.06
N THR A 144 8.75 22.44 -15.21
CA THR A 144 8.54 21.85 -16.52
C THR A 144 9.57 22.40 -17.51
N PRO A 145 10.08 21.59 -18.45
CA PRO A 145 10.92 22.12 -19.51
C PRO A 145 10.09 23.02 -20.42
N LEU A 146 10.67 24.15 -20.86
CA LEU A 146 10.10 25.05 -21.86
C LEU A 146 10.23 24.44 -23.27
N ALA A 147 9.77 23.19 -23.45
CA ALA A 147 9.95 22.39 -24.65
C ALA A 147 8.82 22.53 -25.69
N SER A 148 7.78 23.31 -25.37
CA SER A 148 6.62 23.61 -26.21
C SER A 148 6.10 25.01 -25.89
N GLU A 149 5.40 25.64 -26.82
CA GLU A 149 4.68 26.92 -26.60
C GLU A 149 3.50 26.74 -25.63
N ARG A 150 3.02 25.51 -25.46
CA ARG A 150 1.93 25.15 -24.56
C ARG A 150 2.40 24.07 -23.60
N LEU A 151 2.32 24.35 -22.30
CA LEU A 151 2.90 23.55 -21.24
C LEU A 151 1.90 23.33 -20.12
N THR A 152 1.99 22.18 -19.49
CA THR A 152 1.30 21.90 -18.23
C THR A 152 2.36 21.67 -17.16
N VAL A 153 2.11 22.19 -15.96
CA VAL A 153 2.88 21.90 -14.76
C VAL A 153 1.99 21.12 -13.82
N THR A 154 2.30 19.83 -13.66
CA THR A 154 1.68 18.94 -12.68
C THR A 154 2.72 18.41 -11.70
N LEU A 155 2.25 17.72 -10.66
CA LEU A 155 3.12 17.07 -9.68
C LEU A 155 4.02 16.01 -10.37
N GLU A 156 3.45 15.12 -11.16
CA GLU A 156 4.16 14.02 -11.82
C GLU A 156 5.17 14.52 -12.87
N THR A 157 4.85 15.56 -13.65
CA THR A 157 5.81 16.12 -14.60
C THR A 157 6.98 16.77 -13.88
N SER A 158 6.72 17.43 -12.75
CA SER A 158 7.75 18.05 -11.92
C SER A 158 8.68 17.01 -11.29
N MET A 159 8.12 15.95 -10.71
CA MET A 159 8.89 14.84 -10.11
C MET A 159 9.76 14.14 -11.15
N THR A 160 9.20 13.88 -12.34
CA THR A 160 9.91 13.23 -13.45
C THR A 160 11.06 14.09 -13.95
N TYR A 161 10.82 15.37 -14.20
CA TYR A 161 11.85 16.28 -14.70
C TYR A 161 12.94 16.56 -13.65
N TYR A 162 12.58 16.65 -12.38
CA TYR A 162 13.54 16.73 -11.29
C TYR A 162 14.43 15.47 -11.22
N ALA A 163 13.84 14.27 -11.27
CA ALA A 163 14.60 13.01 -11.25
C ALA A 163 15.53 12.89 -12.48
N LEU A 164 15.06 13.29 -13.66
CA LEU A 164 15.86 13.38 -14.88
C LEU A 164 17.08 14.30 -14.71
N THR A 165 16.87 15.53 -14.24
CA THR A 165 17.98 16.49 -14.07
C THR A 165 18.96 16.06 -12.98
N LYS A 166 18.49 15.46 -11.88
CA LYS A 166 19.34 14.84 -10.85
C LYS A 166 20.21 13.73 -11.43
N ARG A 167 19.66 12.89 -12.32
CA ARG A 167 20.42 11.87 -13.06
C ARG A 167 21.51 12.51 -13.92
N ILE A 168 21.16 13.54 -14.68
CA ILE A 168 22.10 14.28 -15.54
C ILE A 168 23.25 14.88 -14.73
N VAL A 169 22.96 15.48 -13.57
CA VAL A 169 23.97 16.02 -12.65
C VAL A 169 24.90 14.92 -12.14
N LYS A 170 24.35 13.74 -11.80
CA LYS A 170 25.13 12.57 -11.35
C LYS A 170 26.05 12.05 -12.46
N ASP A 171 25.56 11.98 -13.69
CA ASP A 171 26.32 11.45 -14.84
C ASP A 171 27.23 12.51 -15.49
N GLY A 172 26.99 13.79 -15.21
CA GLY A 172 27.69 14.93 -15.80
C GLY A 172 27.43 15.12 -17.29
N ASN A 173 26.33 14.57 -17.83
CA ASN A 173 25.92 14.70 -19.23
C ASN A 173 24.44 14.36 -19.43
N TRP A 174 23.85 14.82 -20.54
CA TRP A 174 22.43 14.62 -20.88
C TRP A 174 22.08 13.22 -21.43
N GLY A 175 23.06 12.36 -21.67
CA GLY A 175 22.89 11.01 -22.22
C GLY A 175 22.01 10.98 -23.46
N VAL A 176 20.90 10.26 -23.40
CA VAL A 176 19.95 10.07 -24.52
C VAL A 176 19.37 11.39 -25.05
N PHE A 177 19.34 12.44 -24.22
CA PHE A 177 18.89 13.78 -24.60
C PHE A 177 20.00 14.70 -25.13
N THR A 178 21.26 14.23 -25.23
CA THR A 178 22.41 15.04 -25.68
C THR A 178 22.20 15.60 -27.09
N GLU A 179 21.60 14.82 -27.99
CA GLU A 179 21.29 15.30 -29.34
C GLU A 179 20.28 16.44 -29.31
N VAL A 180 19.26 16.36 -28.45
CA VAL A 180 18.22 17.39 -28.29
C VAL A 180 18.79 18.67 -27.69
N PHE A 181 19.77 18.54 -26.80
CA PHE A 181 20.53 19.64 -26.21
C PHE A 181 21.43 20.35 -27.25
N THR A 182 22.19 19.57 -28.04
CA THR A 182 23.20 20.11 -28.97
C THR A 182 22.61 20.61 -30.29
N ASP A 183 21.63 19.90 -30.84
CA ASP A 183 20.92 20.21 -32.07
C ASP A 183 19.42 20.18 -31.78
N ALA A 184 18.79 21.35 -31.68
CA ALA A 184 17.38 21.47 -31.28
C ALA A 184 16.44 21.81 -32.46
N PRO A 185 16.24 20.92 -33.45
CA PRO A 185 15.06 20.96 -34.29
C PRO A 185 13.81 20.80 -33.42
N GLN A 186 12.76 21.57 -33.69
CA GLN A 186 11.50 21.51 -32.93
C GLN A 186 10.92 20.09 -32.82
N GLY A 187 11.03 19.27 -33.88
CA GLY A 187 10.54 17.89 -33.85
C GLY A 187 11.25 16.99 -32.84
N LYS A 188 12.57 17.14 -32.65
CA LYS A 188 13.32 16.36 -31.65
C LYS A 188 12.98 16.80 -30.22
N VAL A 189 12.77 18.10 -30.02
CA VAL A 189 12.34 18.66 -28.73
C VAL A 189 10.95 18.13 -28.37
N LEU A 190 10.03 18.06 -29.34
CA LEU A 190 8.69 17.52 -29.14
C LEU A 190 8.74 16.03 -28.74
N PHE A 191 9.51 15.19 -29.43
CA PHE A 191 9.65 13.77 -29.06
C PHE A 191 10.24 13.59 -27.66
N ALA A 192 11.25 14.38 -27.30
CA ALA A 192 11.81 14.36 -25.96
C ALA A 192 10.80 14.75 -24.87
N LEU A 193 9.94 15.73 -25.16
CA LEU A 193 8.85 16.10 -24.27
C LEU A 193 7.82 14.95 -24.14
N GLN A 194 7.49 14.27 -25.23
CA GLN A 194 6.62 13.09 -25.19
C GLN A 194 7.20 11.96 -24.34
N ASP A 195 8.51 11.71 -24.44
CA ASP A 195 9.20 10.73 -23.59
C ASP A 195 9.11 11.11 -22.10
N ILE A 196 9.36 12.38 -21.77
CA ILE A 196 9.23 12.89 -20.40
C ILE A 196 7.80 12.73 -19.89
N ASN A 197 6.80 13.06 -20.70
CA ASN A 197 5.39 12.93 -20.33
C ASN A 197 4.98 11.47 -20.15
N ASN A 198 5.46 10.55 -20.99
CA ASN A 198 5.20 9.12 -20.84
C ASN A 198 5.80 8.57 -19.53
N MET A 199 7.00 9.03 -19.15
CA MET A 199 7.58 8.70 -17.84
C MET A 199 6.78 9.29 -16.69
N ALA A 200 6.26 10.51 -16.83
CA ALA A 200 5.42 11.15 -15.83
C ALA A 200 4.10 10.40 -15.61
N LEU A 201 3.47 9.93 -16.69
CA LEU A 201 2.27 9.11 -16.61
C LEU A 201 2.52 7.77 -15.90
N ASP A 202 3.63 7.09 -16.21
CA ASP A 202 4.00 5.83 -15.53
C ASP A 202 4.30 6.08 -14.04
N ILE A 203 4.99 7.19 -13.71
CA ILE A 203 5.22 7.61 -12.31
C ILE A 203 3.89 7.88 -11.62
N ARG A 204 2.97 8.62 -12.23
CA ARG A 204 1.64 8.90 -11.67
C ARG A 204 0.89 7.60 -11.37
N ASP A 205 0.75 6.75 -12.38
CA ASP A 205 -0.01 5.51 -12.28
C ASP A 205 0.61 4.52 -11.28
N THR A 206 1.93 4.56 -11.11
CA THR A 206 2.66 3.70 -10.16
C THR A 206 2.63 4.24 -8.74
N LEU A 207 2.91 5.54 -8.57
CA LEU A 207 3.26 6.12 -7.28
C LEU A 207 2.06 6.73 -6.57
N PHE A 208 1.17 7.44 -7.27
CA PHE A 208 0.10 8.22 -6.66
C PHE A 208 -0.89 7.35 -5.86
N PRO A 209 -1.21 6.11 -6.27
CA PRO A 209 -2.01 5.21 -5.44
C PRO A 209 -1.37 4.80 -4.10
N GLN A 210 -0.07 5.06 -3.92
CA GLN A 210 0.73 4.63 -2.76
C GLN A 210 1.21 5.80 -1.88
N ILE A 211 0.91 7.04 -2.25
CA ILE A 211 1.31 8.24 -1.51
C ILE A 211 0.08 9.09 -1.19
N GLY A 212 0.04 9.60 0.03
CA GLY A 212 -0.87 10.67 0.41
C GLY A 212 -0.21 12.03 0.21
N LEU A 213 -0.98 13.04 -0.16
CA LEU A 213 -0.50 14.38 -0.51
C LEU A 213 -0.87 15.41 0.57
N GLU A 214 -1.95 15.19 1.32
CA GLU A 214 -2.46 16.13 2.30
C GLU A 214 -1.44 16.46 3.40
N GLY A 215 -1.15 17.75 3.56
CA GLY A 215 -0.21 18.23 4.57
C GLY A 215 1.27 18.12 4.16
N MET A 216 1.57 17.58 2.98
CA MET A 216 2.96 17.44 2.51
C MET A 216 3.40 18.59 1.61
N THR A 217 4.66 19.01 1.72
CA THR A 217 5.31 19.82 0.67
C THR A 217 5.90 18.91 -0.41
N LEU A 218 6.18 19.44 -1.61
CA LEU A 218 6.90 18.69 -2.64
C LEU A 218 8.26 18.19 -2.13
N LYS A 219 8.91 18.97 -1.26
CA LYS A 219 10.16 18.58 -0.62
C LYS A 219 9.99 17.39 0.33
N ASP A 220 8.90 17.35 1.10
CA ASP A 220 8.60 16.21 1.99
C ASP A 220 8.26 14.96 1.17
N LEU A 221 7.46 15.11 0.11
CA LEU A 221 7.13 14.02 -0.81
C LEU A 221 8.40 13.42 -1.43
N MET A 222 9.28 14.27 -1.95
CA MET A 222 10.54 13.84 -2.56
C MET A 222 11.52 13.21 -1.57
N GLN A 223 11.26 13.26 -0.25
CA GLN A 223 12.05 12.58 0.76
C GLN A 223 11.64 11.11 1.00
N LEU A 224 10.39 10.75 0.68
CA LEU A 224 9.87 9.38 0.86
C LEU A 224 10.72 8.36 0.08
N SER A 225 10.92 7.19 0.68
CA SER A 225 11.78 6.16 0.09
C SER A 225 11.15 5.57 -1.17
N ILE A 226 9.84 5.36 -1.16
CA ILE A 226 9.08 4.87 -2.32
C ILE A 226 9.17 5.84 -3.50
N VAL A 227 9.02 7.15 -3.24
CA VAL A 227 9.09 8.21 -4.26
C VAL A 227 10.46 8.24 -4.92
N LYS A 228 11.54 8.26 -4.12
CA LYS A 228 12.91 8.23 -4.64
C LYS A 228 13.18 6.97 -5.45
N SER A 229 12.77 5.80 -4.93
CA SER A 229 13.02 4.52 -5.57
C SER A 229 12.33 4.40 -6.92
N MET A 230 11.04 4.76 -7.00
CA MET A 230 10.26 4.65 -8.23
C MET A 230 10.70 5.68 -9.27
N THR A 231 10.93 6.94 -8.88
CA THR A 231 11.39 7.98 -9.81
C THR A 231 12.81 7.71 -10.33
N ASP A 232 13.79 7.44 -9.45
CA ASP A 232 15.16 7.14 -9.88
C ASP A 232 15.19 5.85 -10.74
N GLY A 233 14.39 4.83 -10.38
CA GLY A 233 14.29 3.57 -11.11
C GLY A 233 13.70 3.73 -12.50
N ARG A 234 12.60 4.49 -12.63
CA ARG A 234 11.96 4.74 -13.93
C ARG A 234 12.88 5.49 -14.89
N ILE A 235 13.60 6.50 -14.41
CA ILE A 235 14.58 7.24 -15.22
C ILE A 235 15.73 6.32 -15.65
N GLU A 236 16.28 5.50 -14.74
CA GLU A 236 17.35 4.55 -15.08
C GLU A 236 16.92 3.53 -16.15
N ARG A 237 15.71 2.99 -16.01
CA ARG A 237 15.14 2.05 -16.98
C ARG A 237 15.00 2.70 -18.35
N PHE A 238 14.42 3.91 -18.42
CA PHE A 238 14.26 4.63 -19.69
C PHE A 238 15.60 4.84 -20.40
N TYR A 239 16.63 5.35 -19.69
CA TYR A 239 17.96 5.53 -20.28
C TYR A 239 18.54 4.22 -20.81
N THR A 240 18.40 3.14 -20.04
CA THR A 240 18.94 1.83 -20.43
C THR A 240 18.20 1.25 -21.65
N GLU A 241 16.88 1.44 -21.74
CA GLU A 241 16.05 1.00 -22.87
C GLU A 241 16.38 1.77 -24.16
N GLN A 242 16.67 3.08 -24.06
CA GLN A 242 17.04 3.90 -25.22
C GLN A 242 18.43 3.57 -25.78
N ASP A 243 19.36 3.13 -24.94
CA ASP A 243 20.69 2.67 -25.37
C ASP A 243 20.69 1.22 -25.92
N ALA A 244 19.52 0.57 -25.99
CA ALA A 244 19.41 -0.83 -26.38
C ALA A 244 19.77 -1.06 -27.86
N ALA A 245 20.50 -2.15 -28.12
CA ALA A 245 20.91 -2.52 -29.46
C ALA A 245 19.83 -3.34 -30.18
N LEU A 246 19.70 -3.20 -31.50
CA LEU A 246 18.77 -4.02 -32.30
C LEU A 246 19.03 -5.52 -32.06
N ALA A 247 17.97 -6.28 -31.74
CA ALA A 247 18.05 -7.69 -31.40
C ALA A 247 17.55 -8.61 -32.52
N ASP A 248 17.85 -9.91 -32.42
CA ASP A 248 17.25 -10.95 -33.26
C ASP A 248 15.90 -11.37 -32.67
N ILE A 249 14.80 -10.73 -33.09
CA ILE A 249 13.45 -11.01 -32.56
C ILE A 249 13.03 -12.47 -32.77
N LYS A 250 13.50 -13.12 -33.85
CA LYS A 250 13.20 -14.54 -34.07
C LYS A 250 13.93 -15.41 -33.05
N ALA A 251 15.16 -15.10 -32.69
CA ALA A 251 15.86 -15.80 -31.62
C ALA A 251 15.13 -15.62 -30.28
N ILE A 252 14.78 -14.37 -29.92
CA ILE A 252 14.03 -14.06 -28.69
C ILE A 252 12.72 -14.86 -28.63
N LEU A 253 11.93 -14.87 -29.71
CA LEU A 253 10.68 -15.62 -29.75
C LEU A 253 10.90 -17.14 -29.68
N ASN A 254 11.96 -17.68 -30.29
CA ASN A 254 12.25 -19.12 -30.21
C ASN A 254 12.67 -19.55 -28.80
N ASP A 255 13.49 -18.73 -28.13
CA ASP A 255 13.99 -19.00 -26.78
C ASP A 255 12.94 -18.69 -25.70
N GLY A 256 12.03 -17.76 -26.01
CA GLY A 256 11.01 -17.24 -25.13
C GLY A 256 11.47 -16.00 -24.38
N TYR A 257 10.54 -15.07 -24.15
CA TYR A 257 10.74 -13.91 -23.28
C TYR A 257 9.67 -13.87 -22.19
N TRP A 258 9.99 -13.18 -21.09
CA TRP A 258 9.15 -13.10 -19.91
C TRP A 258 8.65 -11.67 -19.68
N GLN A 259 7.40 -11.55 -19.28
CA GLN A 259 6.86 -10.32 -18.71
C GLN A 259 6.46 -10.59 -17.27
N VAL A 260 6.67 -9.61 -16.39
CA VAL A 260 6.32 -9.69 -14.97
C VAL A 260 5.25 -8.64 -14.72
N ALA A 261 4.18 -9.05 -14.06
CA ALA A 261 3.10 -8.19 -13.64
C ALA A 261 2.78 -8.44 -12.16
N ALA A 262 2.15 -7.48 -11.50
CA ALA A 262 1.77 -7.58 -10.12
C ALA A 262 0.52 -6.75 -9.84
N GLY A 263 -0.24 -7.16 -8.82
CA GLY A 263 -1.42 -6.42 -8.37
C GLY A 263 -1.75 -6.71 -6.91
N SER A 264 -2.52 -5.82 -6.30
CA SER A 264 -3.06 -5.97 -4.95
C SER A 264 -4.57 -5.66 -4.95
N SER A 265 -5.31 -6.32 -4.07
CA SER A 265 -6.74 -6.09 -3.84
C SER A 265 -7.14 -6.65 -2.48
N ASN A 266 -8.41 -6.51 -2.09
CA ASN A 266 -8.99 -7.21 -0.94
C ASN A 266 -8.93 -8.76 -1.06
N ASN A 267 -8.58 -9.31 -2.23
CA ASN A 267 -8.30 -10.74 -2.42
C ASN A 267 -6.83 -11.11 -2.18
N GLY A 268 -5.98 -10.14 -1.82
CA GLY A 268 -4.56 -10.29 -1.58
C GLY A 268 -3.66 -9.81 -2.73
N THR A 269 -2.36 -9.86 -2.48
CA THR A 269 -1.32 -9.58 -3.47
C THR A 269 -1.14 -10.77 -4.42
N VAL A 270 -1.04 -10.47 -5.71
CA VAL A 270 -0.78 -11.45 -6.77
C VAL A 270 0.42 -10.99 -7.58
N LEU A 271 1.36 -11.89 -7.78
CA LEU A 271 2.44 -11.74 -8.74
C LEU A 271 2.12 -12.65 -9.93
N MET A 272 2.20 -12.10 -11.13
CA MET A 272 2.00 -12.82 -12.38
C MET A 272 3.24 -12.70 -13.24
N SER A 273 3.48 -13.72 -14.03
CA SER A 273 4.48 -13.64 -15.09
C SER A 273 4.02 -14.50 -16.24
N ASP A 274 4.22 -14.04 -17.46
CA ASP A 274 3.95 -14.82 -18.65
C ASP A 274 5.23 -15.03 -19.45
N ARG A 275 5.32 -16.20 -20.09
CA ARG A 275 6.36 -16.54 -21.05
C ARG A 275 5.76 -16.65 -22.43
N THR A 276 6.15 -15.77 -23.33
CA THR A 276 5.77 -15.84 -24.75
C THR A 276 6.88 -16.50 -25.57
N SER A 277 6.54 -17.53 -26.34
CA SER A 277 7.48 -18.23 -27.23
C SER A 277 6.82 -18.67 -28.55
N TYR A 278 7.63 -18.95 -29.57
CA TYR A 278 7.20 -19.38 -30.90
C TYR A 278 8.16 -20.39 -31.49
N ASN A 279 7.68 -21.59 -31.78
CA ASN A 279 8.51 -22.68 -32.31
C ASN A 279 8.61 -22.73 -33.85
N GLY A 280 8.14 -21.68 -34.55
CA GLY A 280 8.04 -21.67 -36.02
C GLY A 280 6.70 -22.14 -36.58
N SER A 281 5.80 -22.66 -35.73
CA SER A 281 4.46 -23.09 -36.15
C SER A 281 3.35 -22.64 -35.21
N GLN A 282 3.62 -22.60 -33.91
CA GLN A 282 2.65 -22.30 -32.87
C GLN A 282 3.26 -21.27 -31.91
N THR A 283 2.45 -20.29 -31.52
CA THR A 283 2.76 -19.38 -30.42
C THR A 283 2.21 -19.99 -29.15
N GLU A 284 3.05 -20.00 -28.13
CA GLU A 284 2.74 -20.46 -26.78
C GLU A 284 2.92 -19.28 -25.82
N VAL A 285 1.90 -18.99 -25.03
CA VAL A 285 1.98 -18.06 -23.91
C VAL A 285 1.64 -18.84 -22.65
N ALA A 286 2.63 -19.08 -21.81
CA ALA A 286 2.45 -19.79 -20.53
C ALA A 286 2.36 -18.75 -19.41
N GLU A 287 1.28 -18.79 -18.64
CA GLU A 287 1.01 -17.83 -17.56
C GLU A 287 1.21 -18.49 -16.20
N PHE A 288 1.96 -17.79 -15.37
CA PHE A 288 2.35 -18.20 -14.05
C PHE A 288 1.83 -17.20 -13.04
N ARG A 289 1.42 -17.70 -11.88
CA ARG A 289 0.99 -16.86 -10.78
C ARG A 289 1.51 -17.38 -9.45
N TRP A 290 1.78 -16.43 -8.58
CA TRP A 290 1.82 -16.63 -7.14
C TRP A 290 0.67 -15.83 -6.55
N LYS A 291 -0.19 -16.52 -5.80
CA LYS A 291 -1.12 -15.86 -4.90
C LYS A 291 -0.52 -15.93 -3.51
N LYS A 292 -0.42 -14.79 -2.84
CA LYS A 292 0.03 -14.78 -1.45
C LYS A 292 -0.93 -15.62 -0.59
N SER A 293 -0.41 -16.70 -0.02
CA SER A 293 -1.14 -17.56 0.93
C SER A 293 -0.21 -18.03 2.04
N GLY A 294 -0.44 -17.56 3.27
CA GLY A 294 0.39 -17.95 4.42
C GLY A 294 1.83 -17.44 4.32
N ASN A 295 2.79 -18.18 4.88
CA ASN A 295 4.21 -17.82 4.96
C ASN A 295 5.02 -18.29 3.75
N GLU A 296 4.38 -18.92 2.76
CA GLU A 296 5.12 -19.46 1.62
C GLU A 296 5.80 -18.31 0.89
N ASP A 297 7.07 -18.52 0.60
CA ASP A 297 7.84 -17.57 -0.20
C ASP A 297 7.32 -17.54 -1.64
N ILE A 298 7.81 -16.59 -2.44
CA ILE A 298 7.34 -16.40 -3.80
C ILE A 298 7.70 -17.64 -4.64
N ASN A 299 6.67 -18.39 -5.01
CA ASN A 299 6.79 -19.52 -5.92
C ASN A 299 5.69 -19.45 -6.98
N LEU A 300 6.10 -19.23 -8.23
CA LEU A 300 5.21 -19.14 -9.36
C LEU A 300 4.73 -20.53 -9.80
N SER A 301 3.42 -20.66 -9.97
CA SER A 301 2.77 -21.85 -10.52
C SER A 301 2.11 -21.53 -11.85
N GLU A 302 2.35 -22.37 -12.86
CA GLU A 302 1.61 -22.27 -14.14
C GLU A 302 0.13 -22.53 -13.87
N PHE A 303 -0.74 -21.61 -14.30
CA PHE A 303 -2.19 -21.76 -14.13
C PHE A 303 -2.93 -21.78 -15.46
N PHE A 304 -2.32 -21.30 -16.53
CA PHE A 304 -2.90 -21.30 -17.86
C PHE A 304 -1.80 -21.31 -18.93
N THR A 305 -2.08 -21.96 -20.06
CA THR A 305 -1.22 -21.92 -21.24
C THR A 305 -2.08 -21.74 -22.49
N TYR A 306 -1.85 -20.63 -23.20
CA TYR A 306 -2.40 -20.38 -24.52
C TYR A 306 -1.55 -21.03 -25.59
N LEU A 307 -2.22 -21.70 -26.53
CA LEU A 307 -1.66 -22.33 -27.72
C LEU A 307 -2.44 -21.86 -28.94
N SER A 308 -1.79 -21.12 -29.83
CA SER A 308 -2.45 -20.47 -30.99
C SER A 308 -3.17 -21.40 -31.97
N GLY A 309 -2.91 -22.71 -31.88
CA GLY A 309 -3.51 -23.73 -32.73
C GLY A 309 -4.66 -24.52 -32.09
N SER A 310 -4.86 -24.41 -30.77
CA SER A 310 -5.77 -25.32 -30.04
C SER A 310 -6.55 -24.69 -28.90
N THR A 311 -6.14 -23.54 -28.37
CA THR A 311 -6.91 -22.85 -27.33
C THR A 311 -8.21 -22.31 -27.93
N ALA A 312 -9.32 -22.60 -27.26
CA ALA A 312 -10.64 -22.09 -27.61
C ALA A 312 -11.01 -20.98 -26.62
N PHE A 313 -11.55 -19.88 -27.15
CA PHE A 313 -12.02 -18.74 -26.36
C PHE A 313 -13.55 -18.64 -26.42
N GLY A 314 -14.15 -18.30 -25.28
CA GLY A 314 -15.54 -17.93 -25.16
C GLY A 314 -15.74 -16.43 -25.39
N THR A 315 -17.01 -16.00 -25.49
CA THR A 315 -17.36 -14.58 -25.62
C THR A 315 -17.00 -13.75 -24.38
N GLU A 316 -16.79 -14.38 -23.24
CA GLU A 316 -16.39 -13.73 -21.99
C GLU A 316 -14.90 -13.35 -21.99
N ASP A 317 -14.09 -13.97 -22.86
CA ASP A 317 -12.65 -13.72 -23.01
C ASP A 317 -12.35 -12.50 -23.92
N VAL A 318 -13.38 -11.86 -24.49
CA VAL A 318 -13.23 -10.71 -25.37
C VAL A 318 -12.84 -9.48 -24.55
N THR A 319 -11.70 -8.87 -24.86
CA THR A 319 -11.24 -7.65 -24.18
C THR A 319 -11.56 -6.39 -24.96
N HIS A 320 -11.41 -6.46 -26.29
CA HIS A 320 -11.68 -5.37 -27.22
C HIS A 320 -12.32 -5.92 -28.49
N GLN A 321 -12.76 -5.04 -29.37
CA GLN A 321 -13.23 -5.35 -30.70
C GLN A 321 -12.45 -4.53 -31.72
N VAL A 322 -12.10 -5.15 -32.84
CA VAL A 322 -11.50 -4.45 -33.98
C VAL A 322 -12.48 -4.42 -35.15
N LEU A 323 -12.50 -3.30 -35.88
CA LEU A 323 -13.29 -3.20 -37.10
C LEU A 323 -12.59 -3.92 -38.26
N THR A 324 -13.18 -5.01 -38.74
CA THR A 324 -12.73 -5.74 -39.94
C THR A 324 -13.67 -5.52 -41.12
N SER A 325 -13.34 -6.11 -42.27
CA SER A 325 -14.23 -6.11 -43.44
C SER A 325 -15.58 -6.81 -43.21
N GLN A 326 -15.70 -7.62 -42.16
CA GLN A 326 -16.94 -8.33 -41.79
C GLN A 326 -17.69 -7.64 -40.64
N GLY A 327 -17.17 -6.53 -40.10
CA GLY A 327 -17.73 -5.82 -38.94
C GLY A 327 -16.83 -5.93 -37.70
N TRP A 328 -17.41 -5.69 -36.53
CA TRP A 328 -16.71 -5.78 -35.25
C TRP A 328 -16.36 -7.24 -34.93
N THR A 329 -15.08 -7.50 -34.66
CA THR A 329 -14.54 -8.81 -34.32
C THR A 329 -13.87 -8.74 -32.95
N GLY A 330 -14.20 -9.66 -32.04
CA GLY A 330 -13.63 -9.70 -30.70
C GLY A 330 -12.15 -10.09 -30.68
N LEU A 331 -11.39 -9.43 -29.81
CA LEU A 331 -9.97 -9.67 -29.53
C LEU A 331 -9.83 -10.37 -28.17
N PHE A 332 -8.89 -11.31 -28.05
CA PHE A 332 -8.75 -12.18 -26.88
C PHE A 332 -7.48 -11.91 -26.05
N SER A 333 -6.79 -10.78 -26.27
CA SER A 333 -5.53 -10.39 -25.60
C SER A 333 -4.32 -11.31 -25.84
N TYR A 334 -4.44 -12.33 -26.69
CA TYR A 334 -3.35 -13.22 -27.04
C TYR A 334 -2.93 -13.02 -28.48
N LEU A 335 -1.66 -12.69 -28.70
CA LEU A 335 -1.09 -12.55 -30.03
C LEU A 335 -0.55 -13.90 -30.54
N LYS A 336 -0.72 -14.17 -31.83
CA LYS A 336 -0.10 -15.29 -32.55
C LYS A 336 0.85 -14.77 -33.61
N VAL A 337 2.03 -15.38 -33.70
CA VAL A 337 3.05 -15.07 -34.69
C VAL A 337 2.66 -15.68 -36.03
N ILE A 338 2.51 -14.82 -37.04
CA ILE A 338 2.26 -15.21 -38.44
C ILE A 338 3.59 -15.50 -39.13
N LEU A 339 4.59 -14.65 -38.90
CA LEU A 339 5.91 -14.71 -39.53
C LEU A 339 6.95 -14.07 -38.61
N ALA A 340 8.12 -14.70 -38.45
CA ALA A 340 9.25 -14.10 -37.75
C ALA A 340 10.50 -14.12 -38.64
N THR A 341 11.11 -12.95 -38.79
CA THR A 341 12.44 -12.74 -39.39
C THR A 341 13.42 -12.33 -38.29
N GLN A 342 14.71 -12.17 -38.64
CA GLN A 342 15.68 -11.72 -37.64
C GLN A 342 15.39 -10.31 -37.10
N ARG A 343 14.72 -9.44 -37.87
CA ARG A 343 14.49 -8.05 -37.46
C ARG A 343 13.07 -7.76 -37.02
N THR A 344 12.11 -8.38 -37.68
CA THR A 344 10.69 -8.12 -37.47
C THR A 344 9.90 -9.42 -37.34
N ALA A 345 8.90 -9.41 -36.46
CA ALA A 345 7.87 -10.43 -36.38
C ALA A 345 6.50 -9.81 -36.69
N MET A 346 5.70 -10.49 -37.51
CA MET A 346 4.31 -10.13 -37.76
C MET A 346 3.42 -10.97 -36.86
N LEU A 347 2.60 -10.29 -36.07
CA LEU A 347 1.63 -10.88 -35.15
C LEU A 347 0.21 -10.47 -35.52
N THR A 348 -0.76 -11.23 -35.01
CA THR A 348 -2.18 -10.85 -35.02
C THR A 348 -2.85 -11.44 -33.78
N ASP A 349 -3.97 -10.89 -33.34
CA ASP A 349 -4.72 -11.43 -32.21
C ASP A 349 -5.27 -12.85 -32.52
N ALA A 350 -5.46 -13.66 -31.49
CA ALA A 350 -5.99 -15.00 -31.59
C ALA A 350 -7.34 -15.06 -32.32
N GLY A 351 -8.19 -14.05 -32.12
CA GLY A 351 -9.52 -13.92 -32.74
C GLY A 351 -9.50 -13.50 -34.20
N LEU A 352 -8.35 -13.04 -34.70
CA LEU A 352 -8.19 -12.55 -36.06
C LEU A 352 -7.57 -13.59 -36.98
N THR A 353 -7.95 -13.52 -38.24
CA THR A 353 -7.36 -14.30 -39.33
C THR A 353 -6.34 -13.47 -40.09
N LYS A 354 -5.47 -14.15 -40.84
CA LYS A 354 -4.48 -13.48 -41.70
C LYS A 354 -5.14 -12.55 -42.74
N ASP A 355 -6.38 -12.84 -43.13
CA ASP A 355 -7.11 -12.09 -44.15
C ASP A 355 -7.75 -10.80 -43.63
N ASP A 356 -7.83 -10.61 -42.30
CA ASP A 356 -8.43 -9.43 -41.69
C ASP A 356 -7.57 -8.17 -41.86
N LYS A 357 -6.28 -8.33 -42.24
CA LYS A 357 -5.31 -7.25 -42.49
C LYS A 357 -5.05 -6.31 -41.30
N SER A 358 -5.48 -6.69 -40.10
CA SER A 358 -5.24 -5.98 -38.82
C SER A 358 -4.05 -6.61 -38.08
N GLY A 359 -2.92 -6.74 -38.77
CA GLY A 359 -1.69 -7.29 -38.21
C GLY A 359 -0.84 -6.22 -37.52
N ILE A 360 0.06 -6.68 -36.66
CA ILE A 360 1.04 -5.87 -35.93
C ILE A 360 2.44 -6.33 -36.33
N SER A 361 3.34 -5.40 -36.63
CA SER A 361 4.78 -5.68 -36.71
C SER A 361 5.43 -5.42 -35.35
N LEU A 362 6.34 -6.31 -34.95
CA LEU A 362 7.10 -6.26 -33.71
C LEU A 362 8.59 -6.26 -34.02
N GLU A 363 9.30 -5.31 -33.44
CA GLU A 363 10.76 -5.20 -33.40
C GLU A 363 11.21 -5.32 -31.94
N ALA A 364 12.43 -5.80 -31.71
CA ALA A 364 13.02 -5.85 -30.37
C ALA A 364 14.42 -5.27 -30.38
N ASN A 365 14.72 -4.53 -29.32
CA ASN A 365 16.06 -4.19 -28.92
C ASN A 365 16.41 -4.96 -27.64
N VAL A 366 17.71 -5.18 -27.42
CA VAL A 366 18.25 -5.88 -26.26
C VAL A 366 19.26 -4.99 -25.55
N TYR A 367 19.22 -5.00 -24.23
CA TYR A 367 20.15 -4.28 -23.38
C TYR A 367 20.63 -5.20 -22.24
N SER A 368 21.90 -5.03 -21.86
CA SER A 368 22.48 -5.76 -20.74
C SER A 368 21.97 -5.21 -19.43
N LEU A 369 21.55 -6.09 -18.54
CA LEU A 369 21.16 -5.75 -17.17
C LEU A 369 22.30 -5.89 -16.17
N SER A 370 23.44 -6.48 -16.57
CA SER A 370 24.55 -6.78 -15.67
C SER A 370 25.02 -5.55 -14.86
N GLY A 371 25.04 -5.69 -13.53
CA GLY A 371 25.39 -4.62 -12.59
C GLY A 371 24.30 -3.56 -12.35
N LYS A 372 23.17 -3.62 -13.05
CA LYS A 372 22.00 -2.76 -12.79
C LYS A 372 21.19 -3.29 -11.62
N ARG A 373 20.49 -2.41 -10.90
CA ARG A 373 19.61 -2.83 -9.80
C ARG A 373 18.35 -3.46 -10.36
N ILE A 374 17.91 -4.56 -9.74
CA ILE A 374 16.68 -5.25 -10.13
C ILE A 374 15.46 -4.34 -9.94
N HIS A 375 15.46 -3.54 -8.86
CA HIS A 375 14.43 -2.53 -8.56
C HIS A 375 14.16 -1.58 -9.72
N ASP A 376 15.21 -1.09 -10.38
CA ASP A 376 15.08 -0.06 -11.44
C ASP A 376 14.22 -0.60 -12.60
N PHE A 377 14.34 -1.88 -12.93
CA PHE A 377 13.61 -2.53 -14.03
C PHE A 377 12.26 -3.10 -13.65
N LEU A 378 11.93 -3.06 -12.35
CA LEU A 378 10.64 -3.45 -11.80
C LEU A 378 9.87 -2.24 -11.26
N SER A 379 10.19 -1.02 -11.69
CA SER A 379 9.61 0.23 -11.16
C SER A 379 8.44 0.79 -11.98
N SER A 380 7.86 0.01 -12.91
CA SER A 380 6.73 0.47 -13.73
C SER A 380 5.38 0.04 -13.17
N ARG A 381 4.31 0.62 -13.71
CA ARG A 381 2.93 0.33 -13.34
C ARG A 381 2.65 -1.17 -13.24
N GLU A 382 3.18 -1.95 -14.17
CA GLU A 382 2.91 -3.38 -14.25
C GLU A 382 3.56 -4.17 -13.11
N ASN A 383 4.73 -3.77 -12.59
CA ASN A 383 5.58 -4.66 -11.79
C ASN A 383 6.18 -4.04 -10.51
N HIS A 384 5.88 -2.77 -10.21
CA HIS A 384 6.36 -2.07 -9.01
C HIS A 384 6.10 -2.81 -7.70
N PHE A 385 4.99 -3.54 -7.57
CA PHE A 385 4.71 -4.29 -6.34
C PHE A 385 5.72 -5.40 -6.09
N MET A 386 6.43 -5.92 -7.10
CA MET A 386 7.49 -6.93 -6.91
C MET A 386 8.68 -6.36 -6.13
N THR A 387 8.96 -5.06 -6.26
CA THR A 387 10.14 -4.42 -5.64
C THR A 387 10.18 -4.59 -4.13
N ARG A 388 9.03 -4.66 -3.45
CA ARG A 388 8.95 -4.86 -1.99
C ARG A 388 9.62 -6.15 -1.50
N TYR A 389 9.67 -7.17 -2.36
CA TYR A 389 10.24 -8.49 -2.05
C TYR A 389 11.71 -8.61 -2.48
N ILE A 390 12.31 -7.54 -2.98
CA ILE A 390 13.67 -7.54 -3.50
C ILE A 390 14.45 -6.49 -2.72
N LYS A 391 15.66 -6.83 -2.26
CA LYS A 391 16.52 -5.82 -1.61
C LYS A 391 16.84 -4.70 -2.59
N ASN A 392 16.79 -3.45 -2.15
CA ASN A 392 17.15 -2.28 -2.98
C ASN A 392 18.61 -2.37 -3.53
N THR A 393 19.49 -3.11 -2.86
CA THR A 393 20.87 -3.34 -3.31
C THR A 393 21.04 -4.55 -4.23
N ALA A 394 19.98 -5.30 -4.53
CA ALA A 394 20.06 -6.46 -5.41
C ALA A 394 20.29 -6.01 -6.86
N THR A 395 21.31 -6.57 -7.49
CA THR A 395 21.70 -6.29 -8.87
C THR A 395 21.64 -7.54 -9.71
N PHE A 396 21.45 -7.38 -11.01
CA PHE A 396 21.61 -8.47 -11.96
C PHE A 396 23.10 -8.85 -12.11
N ASP A 397 23.35 -10.15 -12.20
CA ASP A 397 24.64 -10.74 -12.54
C ASP A 397 24.88 -10.70 -14.06
N GLU A 398 25.98 -11.32 -14.52
CA GLU A 398 26.27 -11.44 -15.96
C GLU A 398 25.17 -12.23 -16.72
N ASN A 399 25.07 -12.00 -18.03
CA ASN A 399 24.15 -12.64 -18.99
C ASN A 399 22.66 -12.25 -18.88
N ALA A 400 22.22 -11.64 -17.77
CA ALA A 400 20.87 -11.09 -17.69
C ALA A 400 20.66 -9.97 -18.71
N SER A 401 19.60 -10.09 -19.51
CA SER A 401 19.23 -9.11 -20.53
C SER A 401 17.77 -8.72 -20.43
N GLY A 402 17.51 -7.45 -20.70
CA GLY A 402 16.16 -6.95 -20.94
C GLY A 402 15.91 -6.76 -22.42
N PHE A 403 14.64 -6.82 -22.79
CA PHE A 403 14.15 -6.58 -24.14
C PHE A 403 13.25 -5.37 -24.13
N TYR A 404 13.45 -4.48 -25.10
CA TYR A 404 12.57 -3.36 -25.39
C TYR A 404 11.87 -3.63 -26.72
N PHE A 405 10.59 -3.94 -26.65
CA PHE A 405 9.78 -4.26 -27.80
C PHE A 405 9.10 -3.01 -28.33
N THR A 406 9.13 -2.85 -29.64
CA THR A 406 8.37 -1.82 -30.35
C THR A 406 7.41 -2.51 -31.29
N TRP A 407 6.12 -2.29 -31.09
CA TRP A 407 5.10 -2.79 -31.99
C TRP A 407 4.41 -1.67 -32.74
N ARG A 408 4.04 -1.94 -33.99
CA ARG A 408 3.39 -0.99 -34.90
C ARG A 408 2.23 -1.69 -35.61
N PRO A 409 1.05 -1.07 -35.71
CA PRO A 409 0.00 -1.61 -36.55
C PRO A 409 0.43 -1.48 -38.02
N GLU A 410 0.18 -2.53 -38.81
CA GLU A 410 0.54 -2.54 -40.25
C GLU A 410 -0.32 -1.60 -41.09
N LYS A 411 -1.44 -1.13 -40.51
CA LYS A 411 -2.44 -0.23 -41.09
C LYS A 411 -3.19 0.48 -39.99
N GLU A 412 -3.85 1.58 -40.35
CA GLU A 412 -4.83 2.23 -39.49
C GLU A 412 -5.88 1.21 -39.00
N THR A 413 -6.02 1.11 -37.68
CA THR A 413 -6.83 0.10 -36.99
C THR A 413 -7.78 0.79 -36.03
N TYR A 414 -9.06 0.40 -36.06
CA TYR A 414 -10.10 0.96 -35.21
C TYR A 414 -10.43 -0.04 -34.10
N LEU A 415 -10.09 0.31 -32.87
CA LEU A 415 -10.34 -0.48 -31.67
C LEU A 415 -11.51 0.11 -30.88
N LEU A 416 -12.47 -0.74 -30.55
CA LEU A 416 -13.60 -0.44 -29.69
C LEU A 416 -13.48 -1.30 -28.44
N CYS A 417 -13.85 -0.81 -27.26
CA CYS A 417 -13.91 -1.66 -26.08
C CYS A 417 -15.00 -2.75 -26.27
N ASP A 418 -15.04 -3.72 -25.36
CA ASP A 418 -16.03 -4.79 -25.42
C ASP A 418 -17.47 -4.26 -25.21
N THR A 419 -18.23 -4.13 -26.31
CA THR A 419 -19.67 -3.84 -26.31
C THR A 419 -20.51 -5.11 -26.39
N THR A 420 -19.86 -6.29 -26.29
CA THR A 420 -20.58 -7.56 -26.26
C THR A 420 -21.28 -7.77 -24.92
N ASN A 421 -22.30 -8.63 -24.89
CA ASN A 421 -23.06 -8.94 -23.68
C ASN A 421 -23.65 -7.73 -22.93
N ASP A 422 -24.00 -6.67 -23.67
CA ASP A 422 -24.54 -5.41 -23.16
C ASP A 422 -23.67 -4.69 -22.12
N LYS A 423 -22.36 -4.95 -22.12
CA LYS A 423 -21.39 -4.17 -21.36
C LYS A 423 -21.41 -2.70 -21.80
N ASP A 424 -21.28 -1.80 -20.84
CA ASP A 424 -21.34 -0.35 -21.01
C ASP A 424 -19.98 0.34 -20.90
N THR A 425 -18.89 -0.44 -20.91
CA THR A 425 -17.51 0.00 -20.62
C THR A 425 -17.01 1.16 -21.48
N CYS A 426 -17.55 1.36 -22.68
CA CYS A 426 -17.21 2.47 -23.57
C CYS A 426 -18.43 3.27 -24.06
N ARG A 427 -19.56 3.13 -23.37
CA ARG A 427 -20.78 3.83 -23.75
C ARG A 427 -20.64 5.31 -23.42
N VAL A 428 -21.05 6.16 -24.34
CA VAL A 428 -20.95 7.62 -24.20
C VAL A 428 -22.23 8.13 -23.57
N TYR A 429 -22.10 8.73 -22.39
CA TYR A 429 -23.21 9.31 -21.62
C TYR A 429 -23.18 10.84 -21.67
N SER A 430 -24.37 11.44 -21.61
CA SER A 430 -24.51 12.89 -21.56
C SER A 430 -24.00 13.46 -20.24
N THR A 431 -23.25 14.56 -20.31
CA THR A 431 -22.86 15.31 -19.10
C THR A 431 -24.04 15.90 -18.35
N GLN A 432 -25.09 16.32 -19.07
CA GLN A 432 -26.31 16.90 -18.47
C GLN A 432 -27.25 15.83 -17.91
N LEU A 433 -27.23 14.62 -18.48
CA LEU A 433 -28.03 13.47 -18.07
C LEU A 433 -27.13 12.23 -17.96
N PRO A 434 -26.36 12.06 -16.87
CA PRO A 434 -25.35 11.02 -16.73
C PRO A 434 -25.87 9.58 -16.91
N ASP A 435 -27.15 9.34 -16.61
CA ASP A 435 -27.78 8.02 -16.78
C ASP A 435 -28.33 7.80 -18.20
N THR A 436 -28.20 8.79 -19.09
CA THR A 436 -28.73 8.75 -20.45
C THR A 436 -27.59 8.68 -21.46
N ALA A 437 -27.44 7.52 -22.08
CA ALA A 437 -26.49 7.32 -23.16
C ALA A 437 -26.98 7.96 -24.46
N PHE A 438 -26.04 8.50 -25.24
CA PHE A 438 -26.33 8.94 -26.60
C PHE A 438 -26.65 7.74 -27.49
N THR A 439 -27.61 7.90 -28.41
CA THR A 439 -28.06 6.83 -29.31
C THR A 439 -27.75 7.10 -30.78
N SER A 440 -27.41 8.35 -31.11
CA SER A 440 -26.94 8.74 -32.44
C SER A 440 -25.77 9.73 -32.37
N LEU A 441 -24.94 9.75 -33.41
CA LEU A 441 -23.81 10.69 -33.49
C LEU A 441 -24.28 12.15 -33.62
N ASP A 442 -25.45 12.38 -34.21
CA ASP A 442 -26.01 13.73 -34.39
C ASP A 442 -26.43 14.37 -33.05
N GLU A 443 -26.83 13.56 -32.06
CA GLU A 443 -27.16 14.05 -30.70
C GLU A 443 -25.95 14.64 -29.95
N LEU A 444 -24.74 14.23 -30.33
CA LEU A 444 -23.49 14.71 -29.72
C LEU A 444 -22.99 16.02 -30.31
N ILE A 445 -23.53 16.44 -31.46
CA ILE A 445 -23.04 17.61 -32.18
C ILE A 445 -23.80 18.85 -31.71
N THR A 446 -23.12 19.72 -30.98
CA THR A 446 -23.65 21.01 -30.54
C THR A 446 -23.66 21.99 -31.71
N ALA A 447 -24.85 22.48 -32.09
CA ALA A 447 -24.96 23.57 -33.05
C ALA A 447 -24.28 24.84 -32.50
N GLN A 448 -23.52 25.56 -33.33
CA GLN A 448 -22.79 26.78 -32.91
C GLN A 448 -23.61 27.78 -32.09
N ALA A 449 -24.90 27.96 -32.42
CA ALA A 449 -25.78 28.89 -31.70
C ALA A 449 -26.07 28.49 -30.24
N ASN A 450 -25.83 27.22 -29.90
CA ASN A 450 -26.03 26.64 -28.57
C ASN A 450 -24.71 26.40 -27.83
N ALA A 451 -23.56 26.58 -28.49
CA ALA A 451 -22.25 26.46 -27.87
C ALA A 451 -21.95 27.70 -27.02
N GLY A 452 -22.33 27.65 -25.75
CA GLY A 452 -22.11 28.72 -24.78
C GLY A 452 -20.65 28.81 -24.29
N PRO A 453 -20.30 29.88 -23.55
CA PRO A 453 -19.06 29.96 -22.79
C PRO A 453 -19.16 29.32 -21.40
N GLU A 454 -20.36 28.89 -20.98
CA GLU A 454 -20.67 28.33 -19.66
C GLU A 454 -20.90 26.81 -19.75
N PHE A 455 -20.33 26.06 -18.80
CA PHE A 455 -20.30 24.61 -18.82
C PHE A 455 -21.68 23.96 -18.59
N GLU A 456 -22.56 24.60 -17.83
CA GLU A 456 -23.90 24.09 -17.51
C GLU A 456 -24.76 23.85 -18.76
N SER A 457 -24.40 24.51 -19.87
CA SER A 457 -25.07 24.38 -21.17
C SER A 457 -24.39 23.39 -22.12
N VAL A 458 -23.25 22.79 -21.74
CA VAL A 458 -22.44 21.92 -22.60
C VAL A 458 -23.17 20.61 -22.87
N ASN A 459 -23.40 20.35 -24.16
CA ASN A 459 -23.82 19.06 -24.68
C ASN A 459 -22.56 18.26 -25.05
N GLY A 460 -21.97 17.60 -24.06
CA GLY A 460 -20.73 16.86 -24.20
C GLY A 460 -20.77 15.51 -23.51
N PHE A 461 -19.61 14.85 -23.48
CA PHE A 461 -19.39 13.59 -22.78
C PHE A 461 -18.07 13.61 -22.01
N LYS A 462 -17.99 12.80 -20.95
CA LYS A 462 -16.76 12.65 -20.16
C LYS A 462 -15.73 11.80 -20.92
N LEU A 463 -14.55 12.37 -21.15
CA LEU A 463 -13.36 11.63 -21.60
C LEU A 463 -12.63 11.02 -20.40
N SER A 464 -12.58 11.76 -19.29
CA SER A 464 -12.15 11.31 -17.97
C SER A 464 -13.01 12.01 -16.91
N ASP A 465 -12.79 11.76 -15.62
CA ASP A 465 -13.69 12.30 -14.59
C ASP A 465 -13.62 13.84 -14.51
N ASN A 466 -12.42 14.38 -14.77
CA ASN A 466 -12.16 15.82 -14.83
C ASN A 466 -12.06 16.42 -16.25
N VAL A 467 -12.34 15.66 -17.33
CA VAL A 467 -12.29 16.18 -18.72
C VAL A 467 -13.57 15.84 -19.49
N VAL A 468 -14.17 16.86 -20.09
CA VAL A 468 -15.35 16.77 -20.96
C VAL A 468 -15.03 17.24 -22.37
N VAL A 469 -15.54 16.50 -23.34
CA VAL A 469 -15.39 16.80 -24.76
C VAL A 469 -16.71 17.31 -25.30
N GLU A 470 -16.69 18.49 -25.91
CA GLU A 470 -17.82 19.09 -26.62
C GLU A 470 -17.49 19.18 -28.12
N ILE A 471 -18.35 18.59 -28.95
CA ILE A 471 -18.21 18.56 -30.40
C ILE A 471 -19.13 19.62 -31.00
N ILE A 472 -18.58 20.59 -31.73
CA ILE A 472 -19.33 21.76 -32.20
C ILE A 472 -19.38 21.78 -33.73
N ASP A 473 -20.57 21.97 -34.29
CA ASP A 473 -20.76 22.30 -35.71
C ASP A 473 -20.86 23.81 -35.91
N ASP A 474 -19.69 24.41 -36.17
CA ASP A 474 -19.47 25.82 -36.47
C ASP A 474 -18.92 26.05 -37.89
N GLY A 475 -18.92 25.01 -38.73
CA GLY A 475 -18.30 25.01 -40.06
C GLY A 475 -16.77 24.91 -40.06
N LEU A 476 -16.12 24.93 -38.90
CA LEU A 476 -14.70 24.64 -38.70
C LEU A 476 -14.46 23.27 -38.04
N PHE A 477 -15.54 22.60 -37.60
CA PHE A 477 -15.52 21.30 -36.91
C PHE A 477 -14.73 21.36 -35.60
N THR A 478 -15.02 22.34 -34.76
CA THR A 478 -14.30 22.56 -33.50
C THR A 478 -14.64 21.50 -32.45
N VAL A 479 -13.62 21.01 -31.73
CA VAL A 479 -13.77 20.28 -30.47
C VAL A 479 -13.31 21.19 -29.34
N ARG A 480 -14.11 21.33 -28.28
CA ARG A 480 -13.65 21.97 -27.04
C ARG A 480 -13.37 20.92 -25.99
N TYR A 481 -12.21 21.04 -25.36
CA TYR A 481 -11.82 20.25 -24.21
C TYR A 481 -12.01 21.09 -22.95
N TRP A 482 -13.09 20.77 -22.26
CA TRP A 482 -13.40 21.33 -20.96
C TRP A 482 -12.67 20.50 -19.91
N SER A 483 -11.93 21.14 -19.01
CA SER A 483 -11.42 20.47 -17.83
C SER A 483 -11.96 21.13 -16.57
N ASN A 484 -12.21 20.32 -15.56
CA ASN A 484 -12.43 20.80 -14.21
C ASN A 484 -11.06 20.95 -13.56
N ILE A 485 -10.65 22.19 -13.29
CA ILE A 485 -9.39 22.49 -12.59
C ILE A 485 -9.66 23.17 -11.26
N ALA A 486 -10.91 23.27 -10.83
CA ALA A 486 -11.26 23.66 -9.48
C ALA A 486 -12.69 23.22 -9.26
N VAL A 487 -13.00 22.71 -8.06
CA VAL A 487 -14.32 22.21 -7.67
C VAL A 487 -15.44 23.08 -8.26
N ASP A 488 -16.19 22.48 -9.19
CA ASP A 488 -17.32 23.05 -9.95
C ASP A 488 -17.02 24.16 -10.98
N GLU A 489 -15.75 24.47 -11.26
CA GLU A 489 -15.35 25.39 -12.33
C GLU A 489 -14.76 24.64 -13.53
N TRP A 490 -15.49 24.68 -14.64
CA TRP A 490 -15.15 24.05 -15.89
C TRP A 490 -14.74 25.07 -16.93
N VAL A 491 -13.58 24.83 -17.56
CA VAL A 491 -12.93 25.82 -18.41
C VAL A 491 -12.40 25.18 -19.67
N VAL A 492 -12.43 25.91 -20.79
CA VAL A 492 -11.90 25.40 -22.06
C VAL A 492 -10.38 25.53 -22.06
N GLN A 493 -9.69 24.42 -21.84
CA GLN A 493 -8.23 24.38 -21.86
C GLN A 493 -7.69 24.44 -23.28
N GLU A 494 -8.26 23.58 -24.13
CA GLU A 494 -7.82 23.42 -25.49
C GLU A 494 -8.94 23.26 -26.49
N GLN A 495 -8.59 23.53 -27.74
CA GLN A 495 -9.46 23.31 -28.88
C GLN A 495 -8.80 22.38 -29.88
N GLY A 496 -9.56 21.38 -30.32
CA GLY A 496 -9.18 20.47 -31.40
C GLY A 496 -10.10 20.61 -32.59
N VAL A 497 -9.96 19.66 -33.52
CA VAL A 497 -10.82 19.55 -34.71
C VAL A 497 -11.37 18.13 -34.77
N TRP A 498 -12.65 17.99 -35.12
CA TRP A 498 -13.26 16.70 -35.42
C TRP A 498 -13.56 16.56 -36.90
N SER A 499 -13.85 15.35 -37.35
CA SER A 499 -14.26 15.09 -38.73
C SER A 499 -15.19 13.88 -38.84
N PRO A 500 -16.27 13.97 -39.62
CA PRO A 500 -17.09 12.80 -39.92
C PRO A 500 -16.35 11.90 -40.92
N VAL A 501 -16.28 10.61 -40.62
CA VAL A 501 -15.65 9.60 -41.50
C VAL A 501 -16.56 8.39 -41.68
N THR A 502 -16.32 7.62 -42.74
CA THR A 502 -16.99 6.34 -42.95
C THR A 502 -15.97 5.25 -43.23
N VAL A 503 -15.92 4.25 -42.36
CA VAL A 503 -14.93 3.16 -42.39
C VAL A 503 -15.67 1.84 -42.37
N ALA A 504 -15.38 0.95 -43.33
CA ALA A 504 -16.07 -0.33 -43.50
C ALA A 504 -17.62 -0.24 -43.43
N GLY A 505 -18.19 0.87 -43.91
CA GLY A 505 -19.65 1.11 -43.91
C GLY A 505 -20.23 1.62 -42.58
N LYS A 506 -19.40 1.88 -41.56
CA LYS A 506 -19.79 2.52 -40.30
C LYS A 506 -19.48 4.01 -40.34
N GLN A 507 -20.47 4.84 -40.00
CA GLN A 507 -20.26 6.27 -39.78
C GLN A 507 -19.62 6.51 -38.42
N MET A 508 -18.63 7.41 -38.37
CA MET A 508 -17.90 7.74 -37.15
C MET A 508 -17.59 9.24 -37.10
N ILE A 509 -17.38 9.76 -35.90
CA ILE A 509 -16.73 11.06 -35.68
C ILE A 509 -15.31 10.79 -35.19
N ARG A 510 -14.28 11.27 -35.89
CA ARG A 510 -12.88 11.21 -35.46
C ARG A 510 -12.45 12.54 -34.86
N PHE A 511 -11.61 12.50 -33.84
CA PHE A 511 -11.03 13.68 -33.19
C PHE A 511 -9.72 13.31 -32.49
N ASP A 512 -8.79 14.27 -32.39
CA ASP A 512 -7.49 14.07 -31.73
C ASP A 512 -7.46 14.81 -30.39
N VAL A 513 -7.02 14.11 -29.35
CA VAL A 513 -6.84 14.66 -28.00
C VAL A 513 -5.47 15.35 -27.91
N PRO A 514 -5.41 16.65 -27.55
CA PRO A 514 -4.14 17.34 -27.36
C PRO A 514 -3.32 16.76 -26.19
N ASP A 515 -1.98 16.79 -26.28
CA ASP A 515 -1.07 16.31 -25.23
C ASP A 515 -1.35 16.94 -23.86
N VAL A 516 -1.67 18.25 -23.84
CA VAL A 516 -2.06 19.00 -22.64
C VAL A 516 -3.28 18.39 -21.97
N ILE A 517 -4.26 17.92 -22.75
CA ILE A 517 -5.48 17.30 -22.23
C ILE A 517 -5.19 15.91 -21.67
N LYS A 518 -4.30 15.14 -22.31
CA LYS A 518 -3.85 13.85 -21.76
C LYS A 518 -3.11 14.02 -20.43
N GLN A 519 -2.30 15.06 -20.28
CA GLN A 519 -1.58 15.38 -19.04
C GLN A 519 -2.54 15.80 -17.92
N LEU A 520 -3.54 16.61 -18.22
CA LEU A 520 -4.56 17.04 -17.25
C LEU A 520 -5.55 15.94 -16.89
N SER A 521 -5.72 14.93 -17.75
CA SER A 521 -6.67 13.84 -17.50
C SER A 521 -6.21 12.93 -16.36
N ASP A 522 -7.04 12.81 -15.34
CA ASP A 522 -6.82 11.93 -14.19
C ASP A 522 -6.73 10.44 -14.57
N ASN A 523 -7.56 9.99 -15.51
CA ASN A 523 -7.67 8.59 -15.91
C ASN A 523 -7.94 8.44 -17.40
N TYR A 524 -6.98 8.87 -18.23
CA TYR A 524 -7.03 8.66 -19.66
C TYR A 524 -6.90 7.16 -20.00
N ARG A 525 -7.97 6.55 -20.52
CA ARG A 525 -8.09 5.08 -20.68
C ARG A 525 -7.61 4.52 -22.02
N PHE A 526 -7.12 5.37 -22.92
CA PHE A 526 -6.72 4.98 -24.28
C PHE A 526 -5.20 5.03 -24.45
N ASN A 527 -4.68 4.23 -25.39
CA ASN A 527 -3.25 4.24 -25.71
C ASN A 527 -2.93 5.30 -26.76
N SER A 528 -3.83 5.54 -27.71
CA SER A 528 -3.69 6.58 -28.74
C SER A 528 -4.42 7.88 -28.37
N LEU A 529 -3.91 9.01 -28.88
CA LEU A 529 -4.58 10.32 -28.83
C LEU A 529 -5.67 10.46 -29.90
N ALA A 530 -5.65 9.63 -30.93
CA ALA A 530 -6.63 9.65 -32.01
C ALA A 530 -7.85 8.81 -31.62
N LEU A 531 -8.97 9.46 -31.31
CA LEU A 531 -10.18 8.80 -30.84
C LEU A 531 -11.30 8.87 -31.89
N PHE A 532 -12.30 8.00 -31.74
CA PHE A 532 -13.50 8.04 -32.55
C PHE A 532 -14.76 7.69 -31.78
N LEU A 533 -15.90 8.20 -32.24
CA LEU A 533 -17.25 7.86 -31.78
C LEU A 533 -17.98 7.08 -32.87
N VAL A 534 -18.71 6.03 -32.47
CA VAL A 534 -19.46 5.17 -33.40
C VAL A 534 -20.77 4.69 -32.79
N VAL A 535 -21.82 4.53 -33.60
CA VAL A 535 -23.02 3.81 -33.16
C VAL A 535 -22.81 2.31 -33.28
N ASP A 536 -22.89 1.61 -32.15
CA ASP A 536 -22.92 0.15 -32.10
C ASP A 536 -24.00 -0.31 -31.12
N ARG A 537 -24.77 -1.33 -31.52
CA ARG A 537 -25.88 -1.91 -30.72
C ARG A 537 -26.89 -0.90 -30.18
N GLY A 538 -27.10 0.22 -30.88
CA GLY A 538 -28.09 1.25 -30.52
C GLY A 538 -27.58 2.35 -29.60
N PHE A 539 -26.29 2.35 -29.26
CA PHE A 539 -25.65 3.39 -28.45
C PHE A 539 -24.43 3.96 -29.14
N VAL A 540 -24.09 5.20 -28.82
CA VAL A 540 -22.79 5.77 -29.18
C VAL A 540 -21.74 5.23 -28.21
N ASN A 541 -20.65 4.74 -28.77
CA ASN A 541 -19.50 4.25 -28.04
C ASN A 541 -18.24 4.97 -28.50
N ILE A 542 -17.29 5.11 -27.59
CA ILE A 542 -15.96 5.67 -27.86
C ILE A 542 -14.94 4.56 -28.08
N GLY A 543 -14.03 4.77 -29.02
CA GLY A 543 -12.90 3.88 -29.30
C GLY A 543 -11.65 4.67 -29.69
N GLU A 544 -10.56 3.94 -29.89
CA GLU A 544 -9.25 4.50 -30.29
C GLU A 544 -8.85 4.06 -31.70
N THR A 545 -8.19 4.97 -32.41
CA THR A 545 -7.62 4.72 -33.74
C THR A 545 -6.13 4.56 -33.58
N LEU A 546 -5.63 3.36 -33.83
CA LEU A 546 -4.19 3.14 -33.95
C LEU A 546 -3.77 3.54 -35.36
N LEU A 547 -2.91 4.56 -35.48
CA LEU A 547 -2.49 5.08 -36.77
C LEU A 547 -1.45 4.16 -37.44
N ASP A 548 -1.46 4.12 -38.77
CA ASP A 548 -0.49 3.33 -39.55
C ASP A 548 0.95 3.71 -39.17
N GLY A 549 1.72 2.72 -38.71
CA GLY A 549 3.11 2.90 -38.29
C GLY A 549 3.31 3.61 -36.94
N GLU A 550 2.24 3.92 -36.20
CA GLU A 550 2.33 4.42 -34.82
C GLU A 550 3.09 3.43 -33.94
N GLN A 551 3.94 3.93 -33.04
CA GLN A 551 4.82 3.09 -32.24
C GLN A 551 4.29 2.96 -30.83
N PHE A 552 4.25 1.72 -30.35
CA PHE A 552 3.90 1.36 -29.00
C PHE A 552 5.01 0.49 -28.41
N HIS A 553 5.20 0.57 -27.10
CA HIS A 553 6.36 -0.02 -26.46
C HIS A 553 5.98 -0.84 -25.24
N TYR A 554 6.71 -1.93 -25.02
CA TYR A 554 6.67 -2.70 -23.78
C TYR A 554 8.02 -3.38 -23.56
N SER A 555 8.28 -3.82 -22.34
CA SER A 555 9.55 -4.48 -22.01
C SER A 555 9.34 -5.92 -21.57
N GLY A 556 10.40 -6.72 -21.72
CA GLY A 556 10.45 -8.09 -21.23
C GLY A 556 11.85 -8.47 -20.78
N PHE A 557 11.98 -9.69 -20.27
CA PHE A 557 13.21 -10.25 -19.73
C PHE A 557 13.57 -11.56 -20.42
N ASP A 558 14.86 -11.86 -20.51
CA ASP A 558 15.31 -13.20 -20.87
C ASP A 558 15.18 -14.18 -19.68
N ASN A 559 15.53 -15.46 -19.93
CA ASN A 559 15.45 -16.50 -18.91
C ASN A 559 16.39 -16.21 -17.72
N ASP A 560 17.60 -15.70 -17.98
CA ASP A 560 18.59 -15.43 -16.93
C ASP A 560 18.14 -14.28 -16.02
N ALA A 561 17.66 -13.17 -16.59
CA ALA A 561 17.11 -12.05 -15.84
C ALA A 561 15.87 -12.48 -15.02
N LYS A 562 14.98 -13.26 -15.63
CA LYS A 562 13.82 -13.82 -14.92
C LYS A 562 14.25 -14.71 -13.74
N ASP A 563 15.17 -15.63 -13.94
CA ASP A 563 15.64 -16.51 -12.85
C ASP A 563 16.30 -15.72 -11.72
N GLN A 564 17.04 -14.65 -12.04
CA GLN A 564 17.63 -13.75 -11.04
C GLN A 564 16.59 -12.91 -10.29
N ILE A 565 15.55 -12.41 -10.97
CA ILE A 565 14.44 -11.70 -10.31
C ILE A 565 13.78 -12.60 -9.27
N PHE A 566 13.41 -13.83 -9.65
CA PHE A 566 12.72 -14.75 -8.74
C PHE A 566 13.65 -15.38 -7.69
N ALA A 567 14.96 -15.48 -7.95
CA ALA A 567 15.93 -15.85 -6.93
C ALA A 567 16.15 -14.74 -5.88
N ALA A 568 16.00 -13.47 -6.28
CA ALA A 568 16.11 -12.32 -5.39
C ALA A 568 14.81 -12.01 -4.64
N ALA A 569 13.66 -12.39 -5.22
CA ALA A 569 12.34 -12.18 -4.65
C ALA A 569 12.11 -13.11 -3.45
N THR A 570 12.07 -12.52 -2.24
CA THR A 570 11.75 -13.25 -1.03
C THR A 570 11.00 -12.37 -0.02
N ARG A 571 10.11 -12.98 0.74
CA ARG A 571 9.44 -12.34 1.88
C ARG A 571 10.41 -11.89 2.98
N ASP A 572 11.59 -12.50 3.07
CA ASP A 572 12.63 -12.09 4.03
C ASP A 572 13.20 -10.69 3.75
N ASN A 573 12.93 -10.13 2.57
CA ASN A 573 13.32 -8.76 2.21
C ASN A 573 12.31 -7.70 2.66
N LEU A 574 11.14 -8.09 3.14
CA LEU A 574 10.19 -7.17 3.74
C LEU A 574 10.82 -6.49 4.97
N PRO A 575 10.41 -5.26 5.32
CA PRO A 575 10.86 -4.62 6.54
C PRO A 575 10.66 -5.55 7.75
N ALA A 576 11.64 -5.57 8.64
CA ALA A 576 11.57 -6.38 9.84
C ALA A 576 10.27 -6.10 10.60
N PHE A 577 9.69 -7.16 11.18
CA PHE A 577 8.53 -7.02 12.03
C PHE A 577 8.91 -6.22 13.28
N ASP A 578 8.48 -4.96 13.34
CA ASP A 578 8.73 -4.04 14.45
C ASP A 578 7.75 -2.86 14.44
N ASN A 579 7.75 -2.08 15.52
CA ASN A 579 7.09 -0.79 15.63
C ASN A 579 7.73 0.21 14.65
N CYS A 580 7.25 0.23 13.41
CA CYS A 580 7.68 1.23 12.45
C CYS A 580 7.20 2.62 12.88
N ILE A 581 8.12 3.58 13.01
CA ILE A 581 7.84 4.98 13.34
C ILE A 581 7.97 5.80 12.06
N PHE A 582 6.90 6.49 11.66
CA PHE A 582 6.87 7.34 10.47
C PHE A 582 6.85 8.81 10.87
N GLY A 583 7.85 9.58 10.38
CA GLY A 583 7.80 11.03 10.18
C GLY A 583 7.28 11.91 11.32
N ASN A 584 6.87 13.13 10.95
CA ASN A 584 6.15 14.06 11.82
C ASN A 584 4.64 13.80 11.70
N THR A 585 4.03 13.21 12.72
CA THR A 585 2.58 12.92 12.77
C THR A 585 1.77 14.00 13.47
N ALA A 586 2.34 15.19 13.72
CA ALA A 586 1.68 16.26 14.47
C ALA A 586 0.43 16.84 13.77
N LEU A 587 0.26 16.59 12.46
CA LEU A 587 -0.92 16.95 11.68
C LEU A 587 -1.50 15.69 11.00
N ALA A 588 -1.69 14.61 11.78
CA ALA A 588 -2.15 13.34 11.26
C ALA A 588 -3.46 13.48 10.46
N ASN A 589 -3.47 12.92 9.25
CA ASN A 589 -4.62 12.79 8.36
C ASN A 589 -4.53 11.43 7.63
N GLU A 590 -5.55 11.09 6.83
CA GLU A 590 -5.60 9.81 6.10
C GLU A 590 -4.45 9.65 5.10
N ASP A 591 -3.96 10.75 4.53
CA ASP A 591 -2.87 10.76 3.55
C ASP A 591 -1.49 10.51 4.18
N LEU A 592 -1.20 11.17 5.31
CA LEU A 592 -0.03 10.86 6.12
C LEU A 592 -0.10 9.43 6.67
N PHE A 593 -1.31 8.92 6.94
CA PHE A 593 -1.49 7.52 7.31
C PHE A 593 -1.16 6.58 6.15
N LEU A 594 -1.61 6.85 4.92
CA LEU A 594 -1.20 6.11 3.72
C LEU A 594 0.32 6.11 3.56
N ASN A 595 0.97 7.28 3.67
CA ASN A 595 2.42 7.39 3.60
C ASN A 595 3.12 6.56 4.69
N ALA A 596 2.59 6.58 5.92
CA ALA A 596 3.09 5.76 7.01
C ALA A 596 2.94 4.25 6.72
N VAL A 597 1.81 3.81 6.19
CA VAL A 597 1.57 2.41 5.81
C VAL A 597 2.55 1.96 4.71
N THR A 598 2.73 2.79 3.69
CA THR A 598 3.63 2.51 2.56
C THR A 598 5.09 2.42 3.02
N GLU A 599 5.59 3.38 3.80
CA GLU A 599 6.98 3.37 4.29
C GLU A 599 7.23 2.28 5.33
N CYS A 600 6.19 1.82 6.04
CA CYS A 600 6.27 0.73 7.01
C CYS A 600 6.11 -0.67 6.40
N GLY A 601 6.18 -0.80 5.07
CA GLY A 601 6.25 -2.09 4.40
C GLY A 601 4.93 -2.81 4.19
N GLY A 602 3.82 -2.07 4.06
CA GLY A 602 2.43 -2.54 3.95
C GLY A 602 2.13 -3.65 2.94
N ASP A 603 2.65 -4.85 3.15
CA ASP A 603 2.52 -5.99 2.24
C ASP A 603 1.40 -6.95 2.67
N GLU A 604 1.08 -6.95 3.96
CA GLU A 604 0.19 -7.96 4.52
C GLU A 604 -1.29 -7.69 4.29
N HIS A 605 -1.75 -6.43 4.27
CA HIS A 605 -3.12 -5.92 4.03
C HIS A 605 -4.28 -6.74 4.63
N PHE A 606 -5.38 -6.12 5.07
CA PHE A 606 -6.54 -6.92 5.44
C PHE A 606 -7.24 -7.44 4.18
N THR A 607 -7.21 -8.76 3.97
CA THR A 607 -7.96 -9.42 2.89
C THR A 607 -9.32 -9.89 3.41
N THR A 608 -10.28 -10.08 2.51
CA THR A 608 -11.61 -10.60 2.89
C THR A 608 -11.51 -11.94 3.63
N GLN A 609 -10.67 -12.85 3.13
CA GLN A 609 -10.43 -14.13 3.81
C GLN A 609 -9.69 -13.94 5.13
N GLY A 610 -8.66 -13.10 5.18
CA GLY A 610 -7.91 -12.83 6.39
C GLY A 610 -8.77 -12.25 7.51
N VAL A 611 -9.67 -11.32 7.20
CA VAL A 611 -10.64 -10.79 8.16
C VAL A 611 -11.66 -11.84 8.58
N SER A 612 -12.17 -12.64 7.63
CA SER A 612 -13.06 -13.76 7.97
C SER A 612 -12.39 -14.76 8.91
N ASP A 613 -11.09 -14.98 8.78
CA ASP A 613 -10.32 -15.85 9.66
C ASP A 613 -10.01 -15.19 11.02
N LEU A 614 -10.09 -13.86 11.13
CA LEU A 614 -9.90 -13.10 12.37
C LEU A 614 -11.17 -13.00 13.22
N VAL A 615 -12.35 -13.11 12.60
CA VAL A 615 -13.63 -13.06 13.31
C VAL A 615 -13.69 -14.12 14.41
N ASP A 616 -14.22 -13.72 15.57
CA ASP A 616 -14.35 -14.51 16.80
C ASP A 616 -13.03 -15.00 17.43
N LYS A 617 -11.88 -14.53 16.95
CA LYS A 617 -10.60 -14.65 17.65
C LYS A 617 -10.38 -13.45 18.58
N THR A 618 -9.59 -13.66 19.62
CA THR A 618 -9.10 -12.57 20.47
C THR A 618 -7.79 -12.02 19.95
N LEU A 619 -7.74 -10.71 19.76
CA LEU A 619 -6.56 -9.93 19.40
C LEU A 619 -5.98 -9.30 20.66
N VAL A 620 -4.87 -9.82 21.15
CA VAL A 620 -4.29 -9.43 22.44
C VAL A 620 -3.12 -8.49 22.24
N GLN A 621 -3.15 -7.36 22.94
CA GLN A 621 -2.07 -6.39 22.96
C GLN A 621 -1.49 -6.29 24.36
N ILE A 622 -0.17 -6.14 24.43
CA ILE A 622 0.56 -5.90 25.68
C ILE A 622 1.41 -4.64 25.49
N ALA A 623 1.15 -3.61 26.28
CA ALA A 623 1.92 -2.37 26.28
C ALA A 623 3.29 -2.53 26.96
N GLU A 624 4.18 -1.54 26.85
CA GLU A 624 5.54 -1.63 27.42
C GLU A 624 5.55 -1.63 28.94
N ASP A 625 4.52 -1.05 29.55
CA ASP A 625 4.26 -1.05 30.99
C ASP A 625 3.55 -2.34 31.46
N GLY A 626 3.11 -3.19 30.54
CA GLY A 626 2.44 -4.46 30.83
C GLY A 626 0.91 -4.34 30.90
N GLU A 627 0.32 -3.21 30.50
CA GLU A 627 -1.12 -3.13 30.28
C GLU A 627 -1.56 -4.14 29.21
N ILE A 628 -2.60 -4.92 29.53
CA ILE A 628 -3.18 -5.95 28.67
C ILE A 628 -4.53 -5.46 28.16
N THR A 629 -4.68 -5.39 26.85
CA THR A 629 -5.96 -5.13 26.18
C THR A 629 -6.26 -6.20 25.16
N ALA A 630 -7.54 -6.39 24.86
CA ALA A 630 -7.98 -7.36 23.86
C ALA A 630 -9.18 -6.87 23.05
N GLN A 631 -9.23 -7.26 21.78
CA GLN A 631 -10.36 -7.01 20.89
C GLN A 631 -10.89 -8.31 20.29
N ILE A 632 -12.21 -8.41 20.11
CA ILE A 632 -12.85 -9.50 19.36
C ILE A 632 -13.77 -8.90 18.30
N LEU A 633 -13.49 -9.19 17.02
CA LEU A 633 -14.37 -8.81 15.91
C LEU A 633 -15.45 -9.87 15.75
N ARG A 634 -16.72 -9.49 15.80
CA ARG A 634 -17.87 -10.41 15.66
C ARG A 634 -18.38 -10.49 14.24
N SER A 635 -18.97 -11.63 13.88
CA SER A 635 -19.51 -11.93 12.55
C SER A 635 -20.71 -11.06 12.14
N ASP A 636 -21.36 -10.39 13.08
CA ASP A 636 -22.44 -9.42 12.86
C ASP A 636 -21.94 -7.98 12.67
N ASN A 637 -20.64 -7.81 12.45
CA ASN A 637 -19.93 -6.53 12.31
C ASN A 637 -19.90 -5.68 13.60
N THR A 638 -20.21 -6.26 14.76
CA THR A 638 -19.93 -5.65 16.07
C THR A 638 -18.54 -6.04 16.57
N TRP A 639 -18.01 -5.34 17.58
CA TRP A 639 -16.76 -5.75 18.23
C TRP A 639 -16.79 -5.52 19.74
N GLU A 640 -15.97 -6.30 20.44
CA GLU A 640 -15.81 -6.26 21.90
C GLU A 640 -14.42 -5.77 22.26
N PHE A 641 -14.34 -4.96 23.33
CA PHE A 641 -13.09 -4.46 23.88
C PHE A 641 -12.94 -4.94 25.32
N TYR A 642 -11.77 -5.44 25.65
CA TYR A 642 -11.40 -5.88 26.99
C TYR A 642 -10.17 -5.09 27.44
N ARG A 643 -10.20 -4.64 28.69
CA ARG A 643 -9.07 -4.02 29.37
C ARG A 643 -8.84 -4.77 30.66
N HIS A 644 -7.62 -5.23 30.91
CA HIS A 644 -7.30 -5.97 32.13
C HIS A 644 -8.21 -7.19 32.35
N THR A 645 -8.50 -7.94 31.28
CA THR A 645 -9.44 -9.09 31.25
C THR A 645 -10.92 -8.77 31.35
N GLU A 646 -11.30 -7.52 31.61
CA GLU A 646 -12.69 -7.13 31.82
C GLU A 646 -13.30 -6.47 30.58
N PRO A 647 -14.56 -6.79 30.26
CA PRO A 647 -15.26 -6.16 29.14
C PRO A 647 -15.48 -4.68 29.44
N VAL A 648 -14.96 -3.82 28.57
CA VAL A 648 -15.24 -2.39 28.63
C VAL A 648 -16.59 -2.15 27.99
N SER A 649 -17.53 -1.60 28.74
CA SER A 649 -18.86 -1.25 28.23
C SER A 649 -18.74 -0.23 27.10
N GLY A 650 -19.26 -0.57 25.91
CA GLY A 650 -19.36 0.33 24.75
C GLY A 650 -20.79 0.35 24.23
N SER A 651 -21.26 1.51 23.81
CA SER A 651 -22.56 1.64 23.13
C SER A 651 -22.37 1.45 21.63
N ASN A 652 -22.92 0.38 21.07
CA ASN A 652 -23.08 0.20 19.61
C ASN A 652 -21.77 0.18 18.80
N ARG A 653 -20.75 -0.53 19.29
CA ARG A 653 -19.48 -0.75 18.59
C ARG A 653 -19.67 -1.46 17.24
N SER A 654 -18.97 -1.02 16.20
CA SER A 654 -18.99 -1.70 14.89
C SER A 654 -17.67 -1.63 14.14
N TRP A 655 -17.48 -2.53 13.18
CA TRP A 655 -16.30 -2.55 12.31
C TRP A 655 -16.67 -2.86 10.85
N THR A 656 -15.83 -2.49 9.90
CA THR A 656 -16.02 -2.77 8.47
C THR A 656 -14.67 -2.85 7.74
N LEU A 657 -14.53 -3.79 6.80
CA LEU A 657 -13.41 -3.83 5.86
C LEU A 657 -13.71 -2.92 4.66
N LEU A 658 -12.83 -1.96 4.41
CA LEU A 658 -12.93 -1.03 3.29
C LEU A 658 -12.26 -1.58 2.01
N ASP A 659 -12.53 -0.95 0.86
CA ASP A 659 -11.97 -1.34 -0.44
C ASP A 659 -10.44 -1.14 -0.54
N ASN A 660 -9.88 -0.25 0.28
CA ASN A 660 -8.44 -0.02 0.41
C ASN A 660 -7.74 -1.00 1.38
N SER A 661 -8.41 -2.09 1.77
CA SER A 661 -7.91 -3.11 2.70
C SER A 661 -7.60 -2.59 4.12
N TYR A 662 -8.24 -1.49 4.54
CA TYR A 662 -8.21 -1.03 5.94
C TYR A 662 -9.45 -1.53 6.70
N LEU A 663 -9.25 -1.89 7.96
CA LEU A 663 -10.37 -2.09 8.88
C LEU A 663 -10.75 -0.75 9.50
N LYS A 664 -11.98 -0.28 9.25
CA LYS A 664 -12.59 0.82 9.98
C LYS A 664 -13.23 0.28 11.25
N VAL A 665 -12.84 0.81 12.40
CA VAL A 665 -13.38 0.47 13.72
C VAL A 665 -14.05 1.69 14.31
N LEU A 666 -15.26 1.51 14.84
CA LEU A 666 -16.08 2.53 15.47
C LEU A 666 -16.31 2.14 16.93
N GLU A 667 -15.88 2.99 17.86
CA GLU A 667 -16.20 2.85 19.29
C GLU A 667 -17.70 3.02 19.56
N ASN A 668 -18.38 3.80 18.71
CA ASN A 668 -19.82 3.96 18.72
C ASN A 668 -20.35 4.26 17.30
N ALA A 669 -21.21 3.40 16.77
CA ALA A 669 -21.79 3.55 15.44
C ALA A 669 -22.74 4.76 15.32
N ASP A 670 -23.20 5.33 16.43
CA ASP A 670 -24.00 6.57 16.43
C ASP A 670 -23.13 7.82 16.19
N THR A 671 -21.80 7.70 16.31
CA THR A 671 -20.80 8.77 16.07
C THR A 671 -19.80 8.31 15.00
N PRO A 672 -20.23 8.15 13.73
CA PRO A 672 -19.41 7.56 12.66
C PRO A 672 -18.20 8.42 12.25
N ASP A 673 -18.19 9.68 12.67
CA ASP A 673 -17.09 10.62 12.47
C ASP A 673 -15.94 10.35 13.44
N SER A 674 -16.17 9.67 14.57
CA SER A 674 -15.10 9.17 15.42
C SER A 674 -14.78 7.73 15.07
N PHE A 675 -13.58 7.50 14.54
CA PHE A 675 -13.20 6.19 14.04
C PHE A 675 -11.70 5.94 14.14
N GLU A 676 -11.37 4.67 13.95
CA GLU A 676 -10.00 4.23 13.76
C GLU A 676 -9.85 3.48 12.44
N TYR A 677 -8.75 3.71 11.73
CA TYR A 677 -8.33 2.83 10.64
C TYR A 677 -7.16 1.98 11.06
N TRP A 678 -7.29 0.69 10.82
CA TRP A 678 -6.23 -0.28 11.04
C TRP A 678 -5.73 -0.79 9.70
N ALA A 679 -4.43 -0.65 9.47
CA ALA A 679 -3.72 -1.21 8.34
C ALA A 679 -2.74 -2.26 8.84
N LYS A 680 -2.95 -3.52 8.44
CA LYS A 680 -2.00 -4.62 8.73
C LYS A 680 -0.75 -4.41 7.87
N THR A 681 0.37 -4.05 8.51
CA THR A 681 1.64 -3.84 7.81
C THR A 681 2.46 -5.12 7.70
N ASN A 682 2.43 -5.96 8.74
CA ASN A 682 3.19 -7.20 8.78
C ASN A 682 2.47 -8.28 9.62
N TYR A 683 2.84 -9.55 9.42
CA TYR A 683 2.29 -10.70 10.09
C TYR A 683 3.35 -11.78 10.34
N ASP A 684 3.65 -12.04 11.61
CA ASP A 684 4.42 -13.22 12.01
C ASP A 684 3.46 -14.39 12.19
N TYR A 685 3.45 -15.30 11.22
CA TYR A 685 2.60 -16.49 11.23
C TYR A 685 3.07 -17.58 12.22
N ALA A 686 4.33 -17.58 12.66
CA ALA A 686 4.83 -18.54 13.64
C ALA A 686 4.33 -18.17 15.05
N LEU A 687 4.36 -16.87 15.38
CA LEU A 687 3.87 -16.33 16.65
C LEU A 687 2.38 -15.94 16.61
N ARG A 688 1.80 -15.83 15.41
CA ARG A 688 0.46 -15.29 15.11
C ARG A 688 0.30 -13.85 15.59
N VAL A 689 1.27 -13.01 15.28
CA VAL A 689 1.30 -11.59 15.69
C VAL A 689 1.15 -10.70 14.47
N MET A 690 0.19 -9.78 14.52
CA MET A 690 -0.01 -8.69 13.56
C MET A 690 0.71 -7.44 14.02
N ALA A 691 1.41 -6.77 13.11
CA ALA A 691 1.79 -5.37 13.28
C ALA A 691 0.73 -4.52 12.58
N ILE A 692 0.13 -3.61 13.33
CA ILE A 692 -0.96 -2.76 12.85
C ILE A 692 -0.53 -1.31 12.94
N LYS A 693 -0.65 -0.60 11.82
CA LYS A 693 -0.63 0.85 11.77
C LYS A 693 -2.04 1.35 12.02
N GLN A 694 -2.17 2.30 12.94
CA GLN A 694 -3.46 2.82 13.37
C GLN A 694 -3.52 4.32 13.13
N TYR A 695 -4.63 4.78 12.58
CA TYR A 695 -5.02 6.19 12.50
C TYR A 695 -6.25 6.38 13.38
N ILE A 696 -6.16 7.26 14.38
CA ILE A 696 -7.22 7.52 15.36
C ILE A 696 -7.76 8.93 15.13
N HIS A 697 -9.06 9.04 14.84
CA HIS A 697 -9.77 10.31 14.69
C HIS A 697 -10.86 10.44 15.78
N PRO A 698 -10.66 11.28 16.82
CA PRO A 698 -11.56 11.38 17.96
C PRO A 698 -12.78 12.31 17.74
N ASP A 699 -13.88 12.02 18.46
CA ASP A 699 -15.23 12.65 18.40
C ASP A 699 -15.30 14.15 18.74
N ASN A 700 -14.22 14.74 19.26
CA ASN A 700 -14.24 16.09 19.82
C ASN A 700 -14.02 17.22 18.79
N GLY A 701 -13.92 16.91 17.49
CA GLY A 701 -13.79 17.90 16.43
C GLY A 701 -12.54 18.78 16.54
N GLN A 702 -11.53 18.31 17.28
CA GLN A 702 -10.22 18.95 17.44
C GLN A 702 -9.20 18.18 16.59
N PRO A 703 -8.76 18.72 15.44
CA PRO A 703 -7.75 18.08 14.60
C PRO A 703 -6.43 17.78 15.34
N GLU A 704 -6.14 18.56 16.40
CA GLU A 704 -4.90 18.47 17.20
C GLU A 704 -4.78 17.18 18.04
N GLU A 705 -5.84 16.37 18.16
CA GLU A 705 -5.83 15.07 18.86
C GLU A 705 -5.83 13.86 17.92
N THR A 706 -5.78 14.08 16.60
CA THR A 706 -5.65 12.98 15.64
C THR A 706 -4.23 12.43 15.70
N VAL A 707 -4.08 11.10 15.77
CA VAL A 707 -2.75 10.47 15.92
C VAL A 707 -2.59 9.27 14.98
N ILE A 708 -1.39 9.14 14.41
CA ILE A 708 -0.93 7.91 13.74
C ILE A 708 0.00 7.17 14.70
N THR A 709 -0.38 5.95 15.08
CA THR A 709 0.37 5.11 16.03
C THR A 709 0.68 3.74 15.41
N ASN A 710 1.23 2.83 16.21
CA ASN A 710 1.30 1.41 15.87
C ASN A 710 0.96 0.60 17.12
N PHE A 711 0.52 -0.64 16.89
CA PHE A 711 0.47 -1.64 17.94
C PHE A 711 0.72 -3.02 17.35
N MET A 712 1.02 -3.98 18.23
CA MET A 712 1.16 -5.38 17.89
C MET A 712 0.09 -6.18 18.60
N ALA A 713 -0.63 -7.02 17.87
CA ALA A 713 -1.70 -7.85 18.40
C ALA A 713 -1.43 -9.32 18.09
N ARG A 714 -1.48 -10.18 19.12
CA ARG A 714 -1.38 -11.63 18.97
C ARG A 714 -2.76 -12.26 18.89
N GLU A 715 -2.95 -13.20 17.97
CA GLU A 715 -4.22 -13.92 17.81
C GLU A 715 -4.33 -15.14 18.72
N TYR A 716 -5.46 -15.24 19.43
CA TYR A 716 -5.87 -16.42 20.18
C TYR A 716 -7.21 -16.92 19.66
N GLN A 717 -7.28 -18.20 19.34
CA GLN A 717 -8.55 -18.91 19.17
C GLN A 717 -9.23 -19.07 20.53
N ALA A 718 -10.54 -19.29 20.51
CA ALA A 718 -11.27 -19.71 21.71
C ALA A 718 -10.58 -20.94 22.34
N ASP A 719 -10.35 -20.87 23.65
CA ASP A 719 -9.72 -21.92 24.46
C ASP A 719 -8.29 -22.31 24.04
N GLN A 720 -7.58 -21.46 23.31
CA GLN A 720 -6.19 -21.70 22.92
C GLN A 720 -5.20 -21.51 24.09
N LEU A 721 -5.55 -20.69 25.09
CA LEU A 721 -4.70 -20.43 26.24
C LEU A 721 -4.46 -21.70 27.05
N ALA A 722 -3.20 -21.99 27.37
CA ALA A 722 -2.82 -23.17 28.13
C ALA A 722 -1.77 -22.82 29.19
N ALA A 723 -1.87 -23.45 30.36
CA ALA A 723 -0.86 -23.35 31.41
C ALA A 723 0.41 -24.15 31.04
N CYS A 724 1.58 -23.59 31.34
CA CYS A 724 2.86 -24.25 31.08
C CYS A 724 3.19 -25.29 32.15
N THR A 725 2.76 -26.54 31.95
CA THR A 725 2.92 -27.64 32.93
C THR A 725 4.33 -28.25 33.00
N THR A 726 5.25 -27.78 32.17
CA THR A 726 6.63 -28.27 32.14
C THR A 726 7.29 -28.13 33.50
N ASN A 727 7.86 -29.23 34.01
CA ASN A 727 8.54 -29.30 35.30
C ASN A 727 7.67 -28.95 36.52
N ASP A 728 6.34 -29.04 36.39
CA ASP A 728 5.45 -29.04 37.55
C ASP A 728 5.81 -30.20 38.48
N SER A 729 5.62 -29.97 39.78
CA SER A 729 5.89 -30.94 40.84
C SER A 729 4.98 -32.17 40.77
N GLY A 730 3.81 -32.04 40.15
CA GLY A 730 2.76 -33.06 40.12
C GLY A 730 2.07 -33.23 41.48
N TRP A 731 0.87 -33.80 41.48
CA TRP A 731 0.05 -33.96 42.69
C TRP A 731 -0.28 -35.42 42.97
N ASP A 732 0.00 -35.90 44.19
CA ASP A 732 -0.48 -37.20 44.65
C ASP A 732 -1.83 -37.03 45.35
N GLN A 733 -2.88 -37.57 44.74
CA GLN A 733 -4.25 -37.51 45.25
C GLN A 733 -4.47 -38.37 46.50
N THR A 734 -3.58 -39.33 46.79
CA THR A 734 -3.69 -40.22 47.95
C THR A 734 -3.12 -39.60 49.22
N THR A 735 -2.01 -38.88 49.08
CA THR A 735 -1.37 -38.16 50.17
C THR A 735 -1.74 -36.69 50.18
N THR A 736 -2.44 -36.17 49.17
CA THR A 736 -2.75 -34.72 49.03
C THR A 736 -1.49 -33.86 49.21
N THR A 737 -0.41 -34.23 48.52
CA THR A 737 0.87 -33.52 48.55
C THR A 737 1.56 -33.52 47.18
N PRO A 738 2.51 -32.61 46.95
CA PRO A 738 3.33 -32.62 45.74
C PRO A 738 4.15 -33.91 45.59
N MET A 739 4.22 -34.47 44.39
CA MET A 739 5.01 -35.69 44.17
C MET A 739 6.52 -35.45 44.25
N VAL A 740 6.98 -34.22 43.93
CA VAL A 740 8.40 -33.86 43.87
C VAL A 740 8.63 -32.44 44.39
N LYS A 741 9.61 -32.27 45.29
CA LYS A 741 10.09 -30.94 45.71
C LYS A 741 10.92 -30.28 44.62
N LYS A 742 10.76 -28.98 44.48
CA LYS A 742 11.53 -28.15 43.54
C LYS A 742 12.17 -26.99 44.29
N THR A 743 13.25 -26.46 43.74
CA THR A 743 13.92 -25.28 44.30
C THR A 743 13.36 -23.99 43.69
N GLN A 744 13.52 -22.88 44.41
CA GLN A 744 13.16 -21.56 43.90
C GLN A 744 13.95 -21.18 42.62
N GLU A 745 15.21 -21.63 42.49
CA GLU A 745 16.02 -21.41 41.29
C GLU A 745 15.47 -22.19 40.08
N GLU A 746 15.00 -23.43 40.30
CA GLU A 746 14.28 -24.18 39.27
C GLU A 746 13.01 -23.45 38.86
N TYR A 747 12.23 -22.92 39.81
CA TYR A 747 11.05 -22.11 39.49
C TYR A 747 11.39 -20.91 38.61
N GLN A 748 12.38 -20.10 39.00
CA GLN A 748 12.78 -18.90 38.24
C GLN A 748 13.20 -19.26 36.82
N THR A 749 13.96 -20.35 36.66
CA THR A 749 14.37 -20.86 35.34
C THR A 749 13.15 -21.30 34.52
N GLN A 750 12.22 -22.04 35.13
CA GLN A 750 11.04 -22.54 34.42
C GLN A 750 10.07 -21.42 34.07
N ALA A 751 9.77 -20.52 34.98
CA ALA A 751 8.87 -19.40 34.75
C ALA A 751 9.40 -18.48 33.63
N ALA A 752 10.71 -18.22 33.60
CA ALA A 752 11.36 -17.52 32.48
C ALA A 752 11.23 -18.28 31.15
N SER A 753 11.36 -19.62 31.16
CA SER A 753 11.24 -20.44 29.94
C SER A 753 9.81 -20.61 29.42
N CYS A 754 8.81 -20.54 30.32
CA CYS A 754 7.39 -20.65 29.99
C CYS A 754 6.81 -19.35 29.43
N LYS A 755 7.46 -18.22 29.71
CA LYS A 755 6.99 -16.88 29.37
C LYS A 755 6.90 -16.68 27.86
N GLN A 756 5.68 -16.44 27.39
CA GLN A 756 5.36 -16.15 25.99
C GLN A 756 5.49 -14.64 25.77
N ALA A 757 6.71 -14.18 25.53
CA ALA A 757 6.98 -12.79 25.14
C ALA A 757 7.06 -12.66 23.62
N TRP A 758 6.52 -11.57 23.07
CA TRP A 758 6.64 -11.27 21.64
C TRP A 758 7.12 -9.84 21.44
N TYR A 759 8.22 -9.67 20.70
CA TYR A 759 8.81 -8.36 20.37
C TYR A 759 8.99 -7.43 21.59
N GLY A 760 9.49 -7.97 22.70
CA GLY A 760 9.71 -7.22 23.94
C GLY A 760 8.45 -6.96 24.78
N ARG A 761 7.27 -7.40 24.33
CA ARG A 761 6.02 -7.33 25.08
C ARG A 761 5.89 -8.56 25.96
N VAL A 762 5.82 -8.34 27.27
CA VAL A 762 5.90 -9.39 28.29
C VAL A 762 4.63 -9.39 29.14
N PRO A 763 3.90 -10.51 29.23
CA PRO A 763 2.80 -10.62 30.18
C PRO A 763 3.34 -10.57 31.62
N ARG A 764 2.75 -9.70 32.44
CA ARG A 764 3.08 -9.55 33.86
C ARG A 764 1.91 -8.99 34.66
N PHE A 765 1.91 -9.22 35.97
CA PHE A 765 0.97 -8.52 36.83
C PHE A 765 1.38 -7.06 37.00
N THR A 766 0.39 -6.18 37.02
CA THR A 766 0.54 -4.76 37.32
C THR A 766 -0.43 -4.38 38.43
N GLU A 767 -0.16 -3.30 39.16
CA GLU A 767 -1.08 -2.84 40.20
C GLU A 767 -2.45 -2.51 39.60
N ALA A 768 -2.48 -1.84 38.44
CA ALA A 768 -3.72 -1.53 37.73
C ALA A 768 -4.56 -2.76 37.37
N LEU A 769 -3.92 -3.89 37.03
CA LEU A 769 -4.59 -5.16 36.75
C LEU A 769 -5.20 -5.79 38.01
N LEU A 770 -4.58 -5.63 39.18
CA LEU A 770 -4.94 -6.34 40.41
C LEU A 770 -5.82 -5.54 41.37
N VAL A 771 -5.66 -4.21 41.41
CA VAL A 771 -6.35 -3.33 42.36
C VAL A 771 -6.86 -2.03 41.73
N GLY A 772 -6.82 -1.89 40.40
CA GLY A 772 -7.36 -0.71 39.71
C GLY A 772 -6.73 0.61 40.21
N GLN A 773 -7.56 1.50 40.76
CA GLN A 773 -7.18 2.79 41.31
C GLN A 773 -6.87 2.69 42.81
N THR A 774 -5.66 3.05 43.21
CA THR A 774 -5.25 3.09 44.62
C THR A 774 -6.21 3.94 45.48
N GLY A 775 -6.70 3.36 46.57
CA GLY A 775 -7.65 3.91 47.52
C GLY A 775 -9.12 3.57 47.23
N ASN A 776 -9.40 2.73 46.23
CA ASN A 776 -10.76 2.34 45.85
C ASN A 776 -10.93 0.81 46.01
N LEU A 777 -11.76 0.41 46.98
CA LEU A 777 -11.99 -1.02 47.25
C LEU A 777 -12.99 -1.68 46.28
N SER A 778 -13.59 -0.91 45.36
CA SER A 778 -14.62 -1.42 44.44
C SER A 778 -14.06 -2.00 43.14
N ASP A 779 -12.83 -1.67 42.79
CA ASP A 779 -12.07 -2.20 41.65
C ASP A 779 -10.91 -3.12 42.06
N ASP A 780 -10.81 -3.43 43.36
CA ASP A 780 -9.99 -4.53 43.89
C ASP A 780 -10.41 -5.87 43.26
N LYS A 781 -9.43 -6.69 42.86
CA LYS A 781 -9.67 -7.98 42.21
C LYS A 781 -9.32 -9.17 43.09
N ALA A 782 -9.88 -10.32 42.73
CA ALA A 782 -9.47 -11.62 43.23
C ALA A 782 -9.13 -12.55 42.06
N LEU A 783 -8.12 -13.40 42.26
CA LEU A 783 -7.81 -14.47 41.31
C LEU A 783 -8.67 -15.68 41.64
N THR A 784 -9.31 -16.26 40.62
CA THR A 784 -9.93 -17.60 40.67
C THR A 784 -9.15 -18.56 39.77
N PHE A 785 -9.03 -19.82 40.18
CA PHE A 785 -8.16 -20.83 39.58
C PHE A 785 -8.99 -21.86 38.79
N ALA A 786 -8.65 -22.13 37.54
CA ALA A 786 -9.45 -22.99 36.67
C ALA A 786 -9.39 -24.47 37.08
N SER A 787 -8.25 -24.92 37.62
CA SER A 787 -8.08 -26.28 38.14
C SER A 787 -8.73 -26.49 39.50
N ASP A 788 -8.98 -25.40 40.22
CA ASP A 788 -9.48 -25.38 41.59
C ASP A 788 -10.44 -24.20 41.81
N SER A 789 -11.71 -24.42 41.51
CA SER A 789 -12.74 -23.38 41.60
C SER A 789 -13.16 -23.03 43.03
N SER A 790 -12.69 -23.76 44.04
CA SER A 790 -12.99 -23.44 45.45
C SER A 790 -12.04 -22.40 46.02
N ARG A 791 -10.88 -22.22 45.38
CA ARG A 791 -9.79 -21.33 45.77
C ARG A 791 -9.92 -19.93 45.17
N TYR A 792 -9.69 -18.94 46.02
CA TYR A 792 -9.64 -17.52 45.67
C TYR A 792 -8.48 -16.82 46.36
N LEU A 793 -7.81 -15.92 45.64
CA LEU A 793 -6.82 -15.01 46.19
C LEU A 793 -7.36 -13.59 46.11
N LYS A 794 -7.91 -13.08 47.21
CA LYS A 794 -8.47 -11.72 47.29
C LYS A 794 -7.37 -10.72 47.58
N LEU A 795 -7.19 -9.75 46.69
CA LEU A 795 -6.17 -8.71 46.79
C LEU A 795 -6.85 -7.38 47.10
N THR A 796 -6.31 -6.63 48.04
CA THR A 796 -6.83 -5.29 48.38
C THR A 796 -5.72 -4.27 48.36
N ASP A 797 -6.06 -3.01 48.06
CA ASP A 797 -5.12 -1.90 48.06
C ASP A 797 -4.75 -1.35 49.46
N ASN A 798 -5.23 -1.97 50.54
CA ASN A 798 -4.91 -1.56 51.91
C ASN A 798 -3.44 -1.87 52.26
N PHE A 799 -2.71 -0.90 52.81
CA PHE A 799 -1.27 -1.05 53.08
C PHE A 799 -0.94 -1.46 54.52
N SER A 800 0.09 -2.29 54.64
CA SER A 800 0.78 -2.64 55.90
C SER A 800 2.29 -2.73 55.68
N GLY A 801 3.00 -1.62 55.91
CA GLY A 801 4.44 -1.52 55.62
C GLY A 801 4.70 -1.46 54.11
N ASP A 802 5.59 -2.33 53.62
CA ASP A 802 5.93 -2.46 52.19
C ASP A 802 5.01 -3.45 51.44
N TYR A 803 3.89 -3.84 52.06
CA TYR A 803 2.93 -4.81 51.52
C TYR A 803 1.52 -4.24 51.46
N PHE A 804 0.76 -4.74 50.51
CA PHE A 804 -0.69 -4.67 50.48
C PHE A 804 -1.30 -5.82 51.30
N LEU A 805 -2.56 -5.68 51.70
CA LEU A 805 -3.33 -6.68 52.44
C LEU A 805 -4.24 -7.46 51.50
N GLY A 806 -4.65 -8.65 51.92
CA GLY A 806 -5.60 -9.48 51.20
C GLY A 806 -6.04 -10.68 52.03
N SER A 807 -6.74 -11.62 51.41
CA SER A 807 -7.11 -12.88 52.03
C SER A 807 -6.99 -14.05 51.05
N TYR A 808 -6.50 -15.19 51.54
CA TYR A 808 -6.60 -16.46 50.84
C TYR A 808 -7.88 -17.15 51.29
N VAL A 809 -8.74 -17.53 50.36
CA VAL A 809 -10.04 -18.15 50.64
C VAL A 809 -10.11 -19.48 49.90
N ASP A 810 -10.46 -20.55 50.60
CA ASP A 810 -10.75 -21.85 50.01
C ASP A 810 -12.06 -22.37 50.61
N SER A 811 -12.99 -22.74 49.73
CA SER A 811 -14.32 -23.23 50.11
C SER A 811 -14.43 -24.75 50.14
N ASP A 812 -13.39 -25.48 49.73
CA ASP A 812 -13.37 -26.95 49.80
C ASP A 812 -13.12 -27.46 51.22
N GLY A 813 -13.50 -28.71 51.47
CA GLY A 813 -13.39 -29.34 52.80
C GLY A 813 -14.21 -28.63 53.88
N CYS A 814 -13.55 -28.18 54.95
CA CYS A 814 -14.17 -27.39 56.03
C CYS A 814 -14.26 -25.89 55.74
N GLY A 815 -13.67 -25.45 54.61
CA GLY A 815 -13.49 -24.06 54.26
C GLY A 815 -12.49 -23.35 55.16
N PHE A 816 -11.54 -22.61 54.60
CA PHE A 816 -10.61 -21.77 55.38
C PHE A 816 -10.35 -20.43 54.72
N ASN A 817 -10.16 -19.42 55.56
CA ASN A 817 -9.89 -18.04 55.17
C ASN A 817 -8.84 -17.46 56.11
N PHE A 818 -7.68 -17.08 55.57
CA PHE A 818 -6.64 -16.42 56.34
C PHE A 818 -6.11 -15.17 55.65
N ASP A 819 -5.74 -14.19 56.48
CA ASP A 819 -5.18 -12.93 56.01
C ASP A 819 -3.78 -13.15 55.41
N ILE A 820 -3.54 -12.47 54.29
CA ILE A 820 -2.26 -12.45 53.62
C ILE A 820 -1.75 -11.02 53.51
N ARG A 821 -0.44 -10.90 53.27
CA ARG A 821 0.19 -9.68 52.77
C ARG A 821 0.87 -9.96 51.45
N TRP A 822 0.71 -9.07 50.47
CA TRP A 822 1.18 -9.27 49.10
C TRP A 822 1.86 -8.03 48.55
N LYS A 823 2.64 -8.21 47.48
CA LYS A 823 3.29 -7.13 46.71
C LYS A 823 3.64 -7.63 45.31
N LEU A 824 3.95 -6.68 44.42
CA LEU A 824 4.60 -6.99 43.15
C LEU A 824 6.12 -6.84 43.29
N GLU A 825 6.86 -7.83 42.80
CA GLU A 825 8.31 -7.71 42.59
C GLU A 825 8.59 -6.95 41.28
N ASP A 826 9.83 -6.47 41.07
CA ASP A 826 10.20 -5.58 39.94
C ASP A 826 9.90 -6.17 38.54
N ASP A 827 9.84 -7.50 38.42
CA ASP A 827 9.53 -8.21 37.18
C ASP A 827 8.02 -8.50 36.98
N GLY A 828 7.18 -7.99 37.89
CA GLY A 828 5.74 -8.20 37.92
C GLY A 828 5.30 -9.55 38.51
N THR A 829 6.16 -10.21 39.28
CA THR A 829 5.79 -11.38 40.09
C THR A 829 4.87 -10.97 41.22
N LEU A 830 3.71 -11.61 41.32
CA LEU A 830 2.85 -11.51 42.50
C LEU A 830 3.45 -12.37 43.61
N TYR A 831 3.99 -11.72 44.63
CA TYR A 831 4.44 -12.38 45.85
C TYR A 831 3.41 -12.17 46.95
N TYR A 832 3.02 -13.23 47.64
CA TYR A 832 2.23 -13.12 48.84
C TYR A 832 2.64 -14.10 49.92
N GLU A 833 2.36 -13.74 51.17
CA GLU A 833 2.61 -14.59 52.32
C GLU A 833 1.50 -14.45 53.35
N ALA A 834 1.18 -15.57 53.99
CA ALA A 834 0.22 -15.58 55.08
C ALA A 834 0.79 -14.82 56.28
N ILE A 835 -0.06 -14.04 56.97
CA ILE A 835 0.37 -13.23 58.14
C ILE A 835 0.91 -14.12 59.26
N ASP A 836 0.41 -15.36 59.36
CA ASP A 836 0.84 -16.36 60.32
C ASP A 836 2.13 -17.12 59.93
N GLY A 837 2.72 -16.78 58.77
CA GLY A 837 3.97 -17.37 58.26
C GLY A 837 3.83 -18.78 57.68
N SER A 838 2.61 -19.27 57.49
CA SER A 838 2.31 -20.63 57.02
C SER A 838 2.80 -20.93 55.61
N MET A 839 2.62 -19.95 54.74
CA MET A 839 2.70 -20.08 53.30
C MET A 839 3.36 -18.84 52.72
N LYS A 840 4.17 -19.06 51.70
CA LYS A 840 4.71 -18.03 50.83
C LYS A 840 4.59 -18.50 49.40
N GLU A 841 4.05 -17.69 48.53
CA GLU A 841 3.88 -18.06 47.14
C GLU A 841 4.28 -16.92 46.20
N ARG A 842 4.86 -17.32 45.06
CA ARG A 842 5.18 -16.46 43.93
C ARG A 842 4.38 -16.92 42.73
N ILE A 843 3.71 -16.00 42.05
CA ILE A 843 2.95 -16.27 40.84
C ILE A 843 3.44 -15.32 39.74
N GLN A 844 3.86 -15.88 38.61
CA GLN A 844 4.20 -15.15 37.40
C GLN A 844 3.22 -15.44 36.28
N LEU A 845 2.86 -14.40 35.52
CA LEU A 845 2.18 -14.58 34.24
C LEU A 845 3.15 -15.20 33.23
N SER A 846 2.67 -16.26 32.59
CA SER A 846 3.37 -16.97 31.52
C SER A 846 2.80 -16.62 30.15
N ASP A 847 1.47 -16.48 30.02
CA ASP A 847 0.78 -16.10 28.78
C ASP A 847 -0.60 -15.50 29.12
N THR A 848 -1.27 -14.89 28.14
CA THR A 848 -2.66 -14.41 28.27
C THR A 848 -3.34 -14.37 26.90
N ASP A 849 -4.61 -14.78 26.86
CA ASP A 849 -5.49 -14.56 25.69
C ASP A 849 -6.29 -13.24 25.81
N GLY A 850 -5.91 -12.37 26.75
CA GLY A 850 -6.57 -11.10 27.02
C GLY A 850 -7.82 -11.19 27.89
N LEU A 851 -8.42 -12.38 28.06
CA LEU A 851 -9.60 -12.64 28.90
C LEU A 851 -9.23 -13.47 30.13
N LYS A 852 -8.23 -14.33 30.01
CA LYS A 852 -7.70 -15.22 31.05
C LYS A 852 -6.18 -15.11 31.09
N LEU A 853 -5.60 -15.52 32.21
CA LEU A 853 -4.17 -15.39 32.47
C LEU A 853 -3.58 -16.78 32.77
N ALA A 854 -2.60 -17.24 32.00
CA ALA A 854 -1.88 -18.47 32.29
C ALA A 854 -0.72 -18.18 33.25
N ILE A 855 -0.63 -18.92 34.36
CA ILE A 855 0.34 -18.67 35.42
C ILE A 855 1.35 -19.81 35.60
N LYS A 856 2.52 -19.45 36.11
CA LYS A 856 3.49 -20.36 36.71
C LYS A 856 3.73 -19.91 38.14
N ALA A 857 3.61 -20.82 39.09
CA ALA A 857 3.66 -20.50 40.50
C ALA A 857 4.66 -21.38 41.27
N PHE A 858 5.16 -20.83 42.36
CA PHE A 858 6.02 -21.50 43.32
C PHE A 858 5.49 -21.33 44.74
N ASN A 859 5.03 -22.42 45.32
CA ASN A 859 4.48 -22.44 46.66
C ASN A 859 5.49 -23.04 47.65
N HIS A 860 5.88 -22.26 48.65
CA HIS A 860 6.55 -22.77 49.85
C HIS A 860 5.55 -22.82 51.00
N GLN A 861 5.06 -24.03 51.27
CA GLN A 861 4.08 -24.32 52.31
C GLN A 861 4.74 -25.11 53.45
N THR A 862 4.62 -24.64 54.68
CA THR A 862 5.22 -25.33 55.85
C THR A 862 4.27 -26.32 56.54
N ARG A 863 3.07 -26.54 55.96
CA ARG A 863 1.89 -27.10 56.65
C ARG A 863 1.20 -28.31 55.96
N TRP A 864 1.91 -29.13 55.17
CA TRP A 864 1.34 -30.36 54.59
C TRP A 864 1.06 -31.43 55.66
N GLU A 865 -0.13 -32.06 55.64
CA GLU A 865 -0.68 -32.85 56.78
C GLU A 865 -0.20 -34.32 56.85
N THR A 866 0.33 -34.88 55.77
CA THR A 866 0.27 -36.34 55.51
C THR A 866 1.59 -37.01 55.11
N ASP A 867 2.66 -36.24 54.85
CA ASP A 867 3.95 -36.81 54.45
C ASP A 867 5.15 -36.08 55.09
N ASP A 868 5.68 -36.67 56.18
CA ASP A 868 6.90 -36.22 56.87
C ASP A 868 8.14 -36.15 55.95
N THR A 869 8.12 -36.82 54.79
CA THR A 869 9.21 -36.77 53.81
C THR A 869 9.16 -35.51 52.93
N LEU A 870 8.04 -34.78 52.91
CA LEU A 870 7.80 -33.60 52.08
C LEU A 870 8.08 -32.24 52.74
N LEU A 871 8.70 -32.23 53.93
CA LEU A 871 9.17 -31.00 54.61
C LEU A 871 10.13 -30.18 53.71
N TYR A 872 9.70 -29.00 53.26
CA TYR A 872 10.52 -28.11 52.43
C TYR A 872 11.64 -27.45 53.24
N GLY A 873 12.85 -27.44 52.69
CA GLY A 873 13.89 -26.49 53.10
C GLY A 873 13.55 -25.05 52.70
N ASP A 874 14.30 -24.07 53.22
CA ASP A 874 14.02 -22.63 53.05
C ASP A 874 13.85 -22.15 51.59
N ASN A 875 14.42 -22.88 50.62
CA ASN A 875 14.37 -22.57 49.19
C ASN A 875 13.68 -23.67 48.36
N GLU A 876 13.05 -24.66 49.01
CA GLU A 876 12.32 -25.74 48.35
C GLU A 876 10.82 -25.47 48.38
N GLY A 877 10.07 -26.03 47.46
CA GLY A 877 8.64 -25.80 47.34
C GLY A 877 8.02 -26.63 46.22
N GLU A 878 6.79 -26.29 45.88
CA GLU A 878 6.04 -26.84 44.76
C GLU A 878 6.10 -25.89 43.58
N ILE A 879 6.38 -26.40 42.38
CA ILE A 879 6.12 -25.67 41.13
C ILE A 879 4.81 -26.19 40.56
N TRP A 880 3.89 -25.28 40.24
CA TRP A 880 2.60 -25.62 39.61
C TRP A 880 2.20 -24.56 38.59
N SER A 881 1.20 -24.87 37.78
CA SER A 881 0.69 -23.98 36.74
C SER A 881 -0.83 -24.11 36.62
N ASP A 882 -1.48 -23.02 36.25
CA ASP A 882 -2.94 -23.00 36.02
C ASP A 882 -3.33 -21.83 35.11
N ILE A 883 -4.61 -21.76 34.75
CA ILE A 883 -5.25 -20.61 34.15
C ILE A 883 -6.06 -19.91 35.24
N VAL A 884 -5.87 -18.61 35.40
CA VAL A 884 -6.62 -17.78 36.33
C VAL A 884 -7.50 -16.78 35.59
N THR A 885 -8.64 -16.46 36.22
CA THR A 885 -9.51 -15.36 35.80
C THR A 885 -9.56 -14.34 36.94
N LEU A 886 -9.74 -13.07 36.60
CA LEU A 886 -9.96 -12.02 37.58
C LEU A 886 -11.47 -11.82 37.78
N ILE A 887 -11.87 -11.71 39.04
CA ILE A 887 -13.23 -11.33 39.45
C ILE A 887 -13.14 -10.16 40.41
N ASP A 888 -14.24 -9.46 40.64
CA ASP A 888 -14.28 -8.44 41.69
C ASP A 888 -14.04 -9.07 43.05
N ALA A 889 -13.20 -8.44 43.87
CA ALA A 889 -12.90 -8.90 45.24
C ALA A 889 -14.16 -8.97 46.14
N SER A 890 -15.23 -8.28 45.75
CA SER A 890 -16.55 -8.31 46.39
C SER A 890 -17.40 -9.52 46.02
N GLU A 891 -17.07 -10.23 44.94
CA GLU A 891 -17.78 -11.44 44.48
C GLU A 891 -17.21 -12.74 45.08
N VAL A 892 -16.06 -12.66 45.76
CA VAL A 892 -15.50 -13.79 46.50
C VAL A 892 -16.48 -14.23 47.60
N PRO A 893 -16.89 -15.51 47.66
CA PRO A 893 -17.86 -15.97 48.63
C PRO A 893 -17.30 -15.89 50.06
N ASP A 894 -18.16 -15.48 50.99
CA ASP A 894 -17.87 -15.57 52.41
C ASP A 894 -17.83 -17.05 52.83
N VAL A 895 -16.65 -17.55 53.18
CA VAL A 895 -16.50 -18.88 53.76
C VAL A 895 -16.78 -18.79 55.26
N VAL A 896 -17.92 -19.34 55.68
CA VAL A 896 -18.27 -19.50 57.10
C VAL A 896 -17.80 -20.89 57.55
N PRO A 897 -16.91 -20.99 58.55
CA PRO A 897 -16.47 -22.27 59.10
C PRO A 897 -17.68 -23.12 59.56
N ILE A 898 -17.66 -24.42 59.24
CA ILE A 898 -18.73 -25.36 59.62
C ILE A 898 -18.75 -25.53 61.16
N GLU A 899 -19.93 -25.53 61.80
CA GLU A 899 -20.12 -25.80 63.25
C GLU A 899 -20.00 -27.30 63.59
N ALA A 900 -19.62 -27.64 64.84
CA ALA A 900 -19.46 -29.03 65.31
C ALA A 900 -20.71 -29.87 65.10
N PRO A 901 -20.59 -31.13 64.61
CA PRO A 901 -21.63 -32.10 64.85
C PRO A 901 -21.79 -32.26 66.37
N GLU A 902 -23.01 -32.06 66.88
CA GLU A 902 -23.34 -32.35 68.27
C GLU A 902 -22.97 -33.80 68.57
N THR A 903 -21.93 -34.04 69.38
CA THR A 903 -21.67 -35.39 69.91
C THR A 903 -22.79 -35.76 70.87
N PRO A 904 -23.58 -36.82 70.60
CA PRO A 904 -24.56 -37.31 71.58
C PRO A 904 -23.81 -37.76 72.84
N PRO A 905 -24.32 -37.49 74.05
CA PRO A 905 -23.70 -38.01 75.26
C PRO A 905 -23.64 -39.54 75.18
N PRO A 906 -22.51 -40.18 75.55
CA PRO A 906 -22.37 -41.62 75.47
C PRO A 906 -23.41 -42.29 76.36
N ALA A 907 -24.07 -43.34 75.85
CA ALA A 907 -24.88 -44.22 76.67
C ALA A 907 -23.96 -44.94 77.68
N GLU A 908 -24.42 -45.13 78.92
CA GLU A 908 -23.64 -45.79 79.99
C GLU A 908 -23.13 -47.17 79.51
N GLY A 909 -21.81 -47.27 79.31
CA GLY A 909 -21.11 -48.53 79.02
C GLY A 909 -20.48 -48.66 77.63
N GLU A 910 -20.66 -47.69 76.72
CA GLU A 910 -19.97 -47.69 75.42
C GLU A 910 -18.71 -46.80 75.42
N PRO A 911 -17.61 -47.21 74.75
CA PRO A 911 -16.47 -46.33 74.54
C PRO A 911 -16.91 -45.11 73.69
N PRO A 912 -16.31 -43.93 73.90
CA PRO A 912 -16.61 -42.76 73.07
C PRO A 912 -16.41 -43.12 71.60
N ALA A 913 -17.36 -42.71 70.75
CA ALA A 913 -17.23 -42.86 69.31
C ALA A 913 -15.93 -42.18 68.85
N GLU A 914 -15.12 -42.87 68.05
CA GLU A 914 -13.94 -42.25 67.42
C GLU A 914 -14.40 -41.04 66.61
N PRO A 915 -13.75 -39.87 66.75
CA PRO A 915 -14.03 -38.75 65.87
C PRO A 915 -13.77 -39.21 64.45
N THR A 916 -14.76 -39.04 63.57
CA THR A 916 -14.54 -39.11 62.13
C THR A 916 -13.42 -38.13 61.78
N GLY A 917 -12.38 -38.60 61.08
CA GLY A 917 -11.28 -37.75 60.60
C GLY A 917 -11.78 -36.57 59.75
N PRO A 918 -10.93 -35.56 59.50
CA PRO A 918 -11.32 -34.39 58.72
C PRO A 918 -11.85 -34.80 57.33
N PRO A 919 -12.77 -34.02 56.74
CA PRO A 919 -13.18 -34.21 55.35
C PRO A 919 -11.98 -34.18 54.41
N ALA A 920 -12.02 -34.99 53.35
CA ALA A 920 -11.04 -34.92 52.27
C ALA A 920 -11.02 -33.52 51.64
N GLY A 921 -9.83 -32.95 51.43
CA GLY A 921 -9.63 -31.60 50.87
C GLY A 921 -9.20 -30.52 51.87
N THR A 922 -8.95 -30.85 53.14
CA THR A 922 -8.56 -29.86 54.16
C THR A 922 -7.04 -29.65 54.18
N ILE A 923 -6.53 -28.44 53.96
CA ILE A 923 -5.11 -28.10 54.14
C ILE A 923 -5.00 -26.89 55.08
N LEU A 924 -4.46 -27.07 56.29
CA LEU A 924 -3.43 -26.27 57.00
C LEU A 924 -3.38 -26.73 58.49
N ASN A 925 -2.17 -27.05 58.96
CA ASN A 925 -1.82 -27.55 60.31
C ASN A 925 -1.54 -26.42 61.31
N ASP A 926 -2.56 -25.67 61.75
CA ASP A 926 -2.45 -24.64 62.79
C ASP A 926 -2.80 -25.16 64.21
N GLY A 927 -3.07 -26.45 64.35
CA GLY A 927 -3.65 -27.02 65.57
C GLY A 927 -5.15 -26.73 65.71
N GLN A 928 -5.79 -26.11 64.73
CA GLN A 928 -7.24 -26.09 64.51
C GLN A 928 -7.57 -27.17 63.47
N THR A 929 -7.54 -28.44 63.90
CA THR A 929 -8.33 -29.50 63.25
C THR A 929 -9.72 -28.96 62.98
N CYS A 930 -10.15 -28.75 61.71
CA CYS A 930 -11.46 -28.21 61.32
C CYS A 930 -12.20 -27.58 62.50
N ALA A 931 -11.74 -26.41 63.00
CA ALA A 931 -12.16 -25.97 64.31
C ALA A 931 -13.63 -25.58 64.27
N PHE A 932 -14.47 -26.53 64.64
CA PHE A 932 -15.77 -26.26 65.17
C PHE A 932 -15.62 -25.22 66.28
N THR A 933 -16.25 -24.06 66.09
CA THR A 933 -16.17 -22.95 67.04
C THR A 933 -16.53 -23.43 68.45
N GLU A 934 -15.60 -23.32 69.40
CA GLU A 934 -15.85 -23.67 70.79
C GLU A 934 -17.01 -22.80 71.32
N GLN A 935 -18.11 -23.44 71.68
CA GLN A 935 -19.25 -22.79 72.31
C GLN A 935 -18.81 -22.23 73.68
N PRO A 936 -19.11 -20.96 74.04
CA PRO A 936 -18.73 -20.42 75.33
C PRO A 936 -19.38 -21.22 76.46
N ALA A 937 -18.58 -21.66 77.43
CA ALA A 937 -19.09 -22.37 78.61
C ALA A 937 -20.09 -21.48 79.39
N ALA A 938 -21.28 -22.01 79.65
CA ALA A 938 -22.35 -21.38 80.44
C ALA A 938 -22.09 -21.45 81.96
#